data_AF-A0A1V2QZX5-F1
#
_entry.id   AF-A0A1V2QZX5-F1
#
_cell.length_a   1.000
_cell.length_b   1.000
_cell.length_c   1.000
_cell.angle_alpha   90.00
_cell.angle_beta   90.00
_cell.angle_gamma   90.00
#
_symmetry.space_group_name_H-M   'P 1'
#
loop_
_entity.id
_entity.type
_entity.pdbx_description
1 polymer ?
#
loop_
_entity_poly.entity_id
_entity_poly.type
_entity_poly.pdbx_seq_one_letter_code
_entity_poly.pdbx_strand_id
1 'polypeptide(L)'
;MFDSSSKTDTLETICFSDVPTSKKRKLIDRYLAAKGDINASSDGQTVLHQLSQDRDTELDLVRYLLEKGASIETPEGESALFSAITSYSPEIAALLLQHGARLDFYDNQGRGWLHCFFDLPESPVYTHAQRGTMLALLLANGLDINQPILFHPEVGKRHPVDILLEKQERFLLMRLFHADSPVRLTGTSILETVFRQAGSWMTLEVFQLFIAQAVREGMLESGFTLSLNSAQKNQEQKISVTWLEMALHCGLPAPCCAFLLDTFPDMRCDVPAYSVLLDALEKSYPPALIARIAQRTTDLDRRYSLRFEQLEPDDDEGDAEYERNAERESDVNQGTVLAQYLVLRAKAAVTDSRVHRVFSSSLEHLLKSGASPNIGYTMSEEEDDMPTTWPALYTLCEAMITTGQYHTDLLDLLIAHGADFNQQHVLQENGELPLGMALLLYLQHSPHESVLLDVFRHLHSCGMNLHSTSPDGMNMVYAAVSGCRPQVLNWLIQQGVSLNVKTASTLAPPLHRVIDNTSVTSERRKATLKVLLQQGIEKDIAWGEPAMTPLMLAAKQGAQHCLEVLLQYGANPNARGAGGMTPALCAITSRRSIDFPPRPESVSARMLAILHAYGADLCQSNDDLVTPLSLSVQKERKESFEALLRLTPFTEEQLRNVLDGKHPVDAYFAERLQTLLALPAPHAETGLSRFAVQRQPAV
;
A
#
# COMPACT_ATOMS: atom_id res chain seq x y z
N MET A 1 -25.01 62.75 65.29
CA MET A 1 -25.29 62.88 63.85
C MET A 1 -24.46 61.82 63.14
N PHE A 2 -25.16 60.76 62.68
CA PHE A 2 -24.84 59.83 61.58
C PHE A 2 -23.41 59.24 61.52
N ASP A 3 -23.15 57.93 61.58
CA ASP A 3 -23.99 56.81 61.16
C ASP A 3 -23.60 55.50 61.87
N SER A 4 -24.60 54.83 62.41
CA SER A 4 -24.56 53.43 62.82
C SER A 4 -24.55 52.55 61.57
N SER A 5 -23.38 52.04 61.19
CA SER A 5 -23.32 50.80 60.42
C SER A 5 -22.46 49.82 61.20
N SER A 6 -23.13 48.92 61.91
CA SER A 6 -22.57 47.64 62.29
C SER A 6 -22.14 46.93 60.99
N LYS A 7 -20.90 47.13 60.56
CA LYS A 7 -20.27 46.16 59.66
C LYS A 7 -20.19 44.88 60.47
N THR A 8 -21.13 43.98 60.26
CA THR A 8 -21.03 42.60 60.70
C THR A 8 -19.77 42.05 60.04
N ASP A 9 -18.68 41.95 60.79
CA ASP A 9 -17.47 41.30 60.31
C ASP A 9 -17.87 39.89 59.86
N THR A 10 -17.72 39.61 58.57
CA THR A 10 -18.00 38.29 58.01
C THR A 10 -16.84 37.36 58.37
N LEU A 11 -17.09 36.05 58.37
CA LEU A 11 -16.05 35.07 58.66
C LEU A 11 -14.83 35.23 57.73
N GLU A 12 -15.10 35.57 56.46
CA GLU A 12 -14.10 35.87 55.43
C GLU A 12 -13.22 37.08 55.82
N THR A 13 -13.81 38.21 56.21
CA THR A 13 -13.02 39.40 56.59
C THR A 13 -12.17 39.17 57.83
N ILE A 14 -12.60 38.30 58.74
CA ILE A 14 -11.81 37.92 59.92
C ILE A 14 -10.62 37.05 59.52
N CYS A 15 -10.83 36.03 58.67
CA CYS A 15 -9.80 35.06 58.31
C CYS A 15 -8.72 35.68 57.40
N PHE A 16 -9.08 36.59 56.49
CA PHE A 16 -8.14 37.29 55.60
C PHE A 16 -7.58 38.60 56.16
N SER A 17 -7.90 38.96 57.41
CA SER A 17 -7.31 40.14 58.05
C SER A 17 -5.81 39.98 58.39
N ASP A 18 -5.05 41.07 58.44
CA ASP A 18 -3.62 41.11 58.79
C ASP A 18 -3.32 40.82 60.29
N VAL A 19 -4.27 40.24 61.00
CA VAL A 19 -4.22 40.06 62.45
C VAL A 19 -3.62 38.67 62.76
N PRO A 20 -2.76 38.51 63.80
CA PRO A 20 -2.18 37.20 64.13
C PRO A 20 -3.24 36.14 64.47
N THR A 21 -2.95 34.87 64.16
CA THR A 21 -3.91 33.74 64.30
C THR A 21 -4.49 33.59 65.71
N SER A 22 -3.73 33.90 66.76
CA SER A 22 -4.24 33.91 68.15
C SER A 22 -5.39 34.89 68.39
N LYS A 23 -5.42 36.01 67.66
CA LYS A 23 -6.52 36.98 67.67
C LYS A 23 -7.62 36.60 66.69
N LYS A 24 -7.29 36.03 65.51
CA LYS A 24 -8.29 35.48 64.57
C LYS A 24 -9.17 34.43 65.25
N ARG A 25 -8.58 33.49 66.01
CA ARG A 25 -9.34 32.48 66.78
C ARG A 25 -10.37 33.08 67.74
N LYS A 26 -10.00 34.13 68.48
CA LYS A 26 -10.90 34.83 69.41
C LYS A 26 -12.03 35.57 68.68
N LEU A 27 -11.75 36.11 67.49
CA LEU A 27 -12.75 36.76 66.66
C LEU A 27 -13.72 35.73 66.04
N ILE A 28 -13.22 34.57 65.61
CA ILE A 28 -14.04 33.44 65.15
C ILE A 28 -14.95 32.93 66.27
N ASP A 29 -14.44 32.78 67.51
CA ASP A 29 -15.28 32.38 68.64
C ASP A 29 -16.41 33.38 68.94
N ARG A 30 -16.13 34.68 68.81
CA ARG A 30 -17.15 35.72 68.94
C ARG A 30 -18.17 35.68 67.82
N TYR A 31 -17.73 35.43 66.59
CA TYR A 31 -18.60 35.28 65.43
C TYR A 31 -19.54 34.08 65.59
N LEU A 32 -19.02 32.92 66.00
CA LEU A 32 -19.83 31.72 66.28
C LEU A 32 -20.78 31.92 67.46
N ALA A 33 -20.33 32.59 68.54
CA ALA A 33 -21.19 32.93 69.69
C ALA A 33 -22.35 33.88 69.30
N ALA A 34 -22.16 34.70 68.27
CA ALA A 34 -23.19 35.56 67.69
C ALA A 34 -24.12 34.84 66.71
N LYS A 35 -24.10 33.50 66.65
CA LYS A 35 -24.82 32.65 65.69
C LYS A 35 -24.34 32.80 64.23
N GLY A 36 -23.10 33.22 64.02
CA GLY A 36 -22.46 33.15 62.72
C GLY A 36 -22.29 31.70 62.25
N ASP A 37 -22.41 31.47 60.94
CA ASP A 37 -22.25 30.15 60.34
C ASP A 37 -20.79 29.94 59.89
N ILE A 38 -20.16 28.87 60.40
CA ILE A 38 -18.79 28.50 60.04
C ILE A 38 -18.66 28.10 58.56
N ASN A 39 -19.78 27.68 57.95
CA ASN A 39 -19.87 27.21 56.57
C ASN A 39 -20.57 28.23 55.67
N ALA A 40 -20.63 29.50 56.07
CA ALA A 40 -21.11 30.57 55.22
C ALA A 40 -20.31 30.58 53.91
N SER A 41 -21.01 30.44 52.77
CA SER A 41 -20.42 30.47 51.44
C SER A 41 -20.64 31.83 50.76
N SER A 42 -19.65 32.25 49.99
CA SER A 42 -19.69 33.41 49.10
C SER A 42 -19.37 32.90 47.69
N ASP A 43 -20.28 33.10 46.73
CA ASP A 43 -20.20 32.53 45.38
C ASP A 43 -19.98 31.00 45.32
N GLY A 44 -20.56 30.26 46.28
CA GLY A 44 -20.46 28.80 46.39
C GLY A 44 -19.29 28.31 47.24
N GLN A 45 -18.24 29.12 47.40
CA GLN A 45 -17.02 28.78 48.13
C GLN A 45 -17.11 29.14 49.61
N THR A 46 -16.73 28.22 50.50
CA THR A 46 -16.57 28.53 51.92
C THR A 46 -15.19 29.12 52.21
N VAL A 47 -15.06 29.79 53.36
CA VAL A 47 -13.75 30.33 53.81
C VAL A 47 -12.67 29.25 53.87
N LEU A 48 -13.02 27.99 54.15
CA LEU A 48 -12.07 26.87 54.12
C LEU A 48 -11.53 26.60 52.70
N HIS A 49 -12.37 26.73 51.66
CA HIS A 49 -11.95 26.53 50.27
C HIS A 49 -10.99 27.64 49.83
N GLN A 50 -11.34 28.90 50.11
CA GLN A 50 -10.51 30.05 49.78
C GLN A 50 -9.13 29.98 50.48
N LEU A 51 -9.11 29.60 51.76
CA LEU A 51 -7.86 29.38 52.51
C LEU A 51 -7.05 28.19 51.98
N SER A 52 -7.71 27.18 51.41
CA SER A 52 -7.03 26.03 50.79
C SER A 52 -6.41 26.36 49.43
N GLN A 53 -6.91 27.40 48.76
CA GLN A 53 -6.34 27.89 47.50
C GLN A 53 -5.08 28.74 47.71
N ASP A 54 -5.00 29.45 48.83
CA ASP A 54 -3.87 30.31 49.17
C ASP A 54 -2.69 29.50 49.74
N ARG A 55 -1.50 29.73 49.19
CA ARG A 55 -0.26 29.01 49.57
C ARG A 55 0.36 29.55 50.85
N ASP A 56 0.06 30.80 51.20
CA ASP A 56 0.62 31.47 52.38
C ASP A 56 -0.25 31.29 53.63
N THR A 57 -1.32 30.48 53.53
CA THR A 57 -2.24 30.21 54.62
C THR A 57 -1.56 29.51 55.80
N GLU A 58 -1.79 30.05 57.00
CA GLU A 58 -1.33 29.42 58.24
C GLU A 58 -2.10 28.11 58.55
N LEU A 59 -1.37 26.98 58.60
CA LEU A 59 -1.93 25.65 58.93
C LEU A 59 -2.72 25.62 60.25
N ASP A 60 -2.29 26.41 61.23
CA ASP A 60 -2.92 26.53 62.54
C ASP A 60 -4.31 27.18 62.49
N LEU A 61 -4.58 28.01 61.48
CA LEU A 61 -5.90 28.59 61.24
C LEU A 61 -6.82 27.56 60.60
N VAL A 62 -6.34 26.83 59.58
CA VAL A 62 -7.10 25.76 58.91
C VAL A 62 -7.48 24.66 59.91
N ARG A 63 -6.53 24.21 60.74
CA ARG A 63 -6.78 23.21 61.80
C ARG A 63 -7.88 23.67 62.75
N TYR A 64 -7.82 24.94 63.15
CA TYR A 64 -8.81 25.51 64.07
C TYR A 64 -10.21 25.58 63.46
N LEU A 65 -10.32 25.93 62.17
CA LEU A 65 -11.60 25.94 61.47
C LEU A 65 -12.20 24.53 61.36
N LEU A 66 -11.37 23.52 61.07
CA LEU A 66 -11.79 22.12 61.05
C LEU A 66 -12.27 21.63 62.43
N GLU A 67 -11.57 22.00 63.52
CA GLU A 67 -11.99 21.70 64.90
C GLU A 67 -13.34 22.34 65.27
N LYS A 68 -13.69 23.47 64.63
CA LYS A 68 -14.97 24.17 64.82
C LYS A 68 -16.09 23.66 63.91
N GLY A 69 -15.83 22.64 63.09
CA GLY A 69 -16.84 22.03 62.22
C GLY A 69 -16.96 22.67 60.84
N ALA A 70 -15.90 23.31 60.35
CA ALA A 70 -15.84 23.72 58.94
C ALA A 70 -15.94 22.48 58.04
N SER A 71 -16.87 22.52 57.08
CA SER A 71 -17.13 21.43 56.15
C SER A 71 -16.03 21.37 55.09
N ILE A 72 -15.39 20.21 54.98
CA ILE A 72 -14.38 19.95 53.93
C ILE A 72 -15.06 19.87 52.57
N GLU A 73 -16.22 19.23 52.51
CA GLU A 73 -17.04 19.07 51.30
C GLU A 73 -18.35 19.83 51.47
N THR A 74 -18.73 20.68 50.52
CA THR A 74 -19.99 21.42 50.59
C THR A 74 -21.15 20.64 49.99
N PRO A 75 -22.40 20.88 50.44
CA PRO A 75 -23.60 20.36 49.78
C PRO A 75 -23.73 20.77 48.31
N GLU A 76 -23.21 21.95 47.96
CA GLU A 76 -23.17 22.50 46.60
C GLU A 76 -22.18 21.77 45.68
N GLY A 77 -21.43 20.81 46.22
CA GLY A 77 -20.53 19.94 45.48
C GLY A 77 -19.15 20.55 45.30
N GLU A 78 -18.61 21.28 46.27
CA GLU A 78 -17.22 21.77 46.25
C GLU A 78 -16.37 21.07 47.31
N SER A 79 -15.07 20.94 47.03
CA SER A 79 -14.11 20.28 47.91
C SER A 79 -12.94 21.18 48.27
N ALA A 80 -12.72 21.39 49.57
CA ALA A 80 -11.54 22.07 50.08
C ALA A 80 -10.27 21.25 49.80
N LEU A 81 -10.39 19.91 49.76
CA LEU A 81 -9.29 19.03 49.38
C LEU A 81 -8.90 19.23 47.92
N PHE A 82 -9.86 19.29 47.00
CA PHE A 82 -9.55 19.54 45.59
C PHE A 82 -8.91 20.91 45.38
N SER A 83 -9.37 21.93 46.11
CA SER A 83 -8.76 23.27 46.11
C SER A 83 -7.29 23.23 46.56
N ALA A 84 -6.98 22.47 47.62
CA ALA A 84 -5.61 22.27 48.09
C ALA A 84 -4.74 21.48 47.08
N ILE A 85 -5.33 20.51 46.36
CA ILE A 85 -4.62 19.75 45.32
C ILE A 85 -4.31 20.65 44.12
N THR A 86 -5.27 21.44 43.64
CA THR A 86 -5.11 22.31 42.46
C THR A 86 -4.13 23.44 42.70
N SER A 87 -4.06 23.97 43.92
CA SER A 87 -3.10 25.03 44.28
C SER A 87 -1.71 24.51 44.65
N TYR A 88 -1.53 23.19 44.75
CA TYR A 88 -0.33 22.51 45.27
C TYR A 88 0.02 22.94 46.71
N SER A 89 -0.86 22.58 47.65
CA SER A 89 -0.68 22.81 49.09
C SER A 89 -0.65 21.47 49.84
N PRO A 90 0.47 20.72 49.82
CA PRO A 90 0.52 19.36 50.36
C PRO A 90 0.27 19.31 51.88
N GLU A 91 0.73 20.31 52.64
CA GLU A 91 0.52 20.37 54.09
C GLU A 91 -0.96 20.56 54.45
N ILE A 92 -1.67 21.40 53.69
CA ILE A 92 -3.12 21.61 53.85
C ILE A 92 -3.87 20.34 53.43
N ALA A 93 -3.49 19.72 52.30
CA ALA A 93 -4.09 18.47 51.85
C ALA A 93 -3.94 17.35 52.89
N ALA A 94 -2.75 17.18 53.48
CA ALA A 94 -2.52 16.22 54.56
C ALA A 94 -3.40 16.49 55.78
N LEU A 95 -3.55 17.76 56.17
CA LEU A 95 -4.40 18.15 57.28
C LEU A 95 -5.88 17.84 57.00
N LEU A 96 -6.37 18.16 55.81
CA LEU A 96 -7.75 17.86 55.41
C LEU A 96 -8.02 16.35 55.42
N LEU A 97 -7.09 15.54 54.90
CA LEU A 97 -7.19 14.08 54.91
C LEU A 97 -7.21 13.51 56.34
N GLN A 98 -6.39 14.03 57.25
CA GLN A 98 -6.40 13.65 58.66
C GLN A 98 -7.73 13.96 59.35
N HIS A 99 -8.43 15.01 58.91
CA HIS A 99 -9.74 15.43 59.43
C HIS A 99 -10.93 14.82 58.65
N GLY A 100 -10.69 13.79 57.82
CA GLY A 100 -11.74 13.00 57.19
C GLY A 100 -12.18 13.47 55.80
N ALA A 101 -11.32 14.19 55.06
CA ALA A 101 -11.58 14.50 53.65
C ALA A 101 -11.80 13.22 52.82
N ARG A 102 -12.75 13.28 51.89
CA ARG A 102 -13.18 12.12 51.10
C ARG A 102 -12.44 12.05 49.77
N LEU A 103 -11.71 10.96 49.56
CA LEU A 103 -10.99 10.69 48.31
C LEU A 103 -11.89 10.14 47.19
N ASP A 104 -13.08 9.63 47.54
CA ASP A 104 -14.10 9.12 46.63
C ASP A 104 -15.12 10.20 46.19
N PHE A 105 -14.91 11.45 46.61
CA PHE A 105 -15.79 12.57 46.33
C PHE A 105 -15.76 12.98 44.85
N TYR A 106 -16.90 13.47 44.36
CA TYR A 106 -17.02 14.11 43.05
C TYR A 106 -17.72 15.45 43.24
N ASP A 107 -17.14 16.48 42.66
CA ASP A 107 -17.70 17.83 42.72
C ASP A 107 -18.95 17.96 41.82
N ASN A 108 -19.59 19.12 41.83
CA ASN A 108 -20.78 19.40 41.03
C ASN A 108 -20.57 19.32 39.50
N GLN A 109 -19.31 19.31 39.04
CA GLN A 109 -18.92 19.11 37.65
C GLN A 109 -18.57 17.63 37.37
N GLY A 110 -18.69 16.74 38.36
CA GLY A 110 -18.33 15.33 38.25
C GLY A 110 -16.81 15.10 38.24
N ARG A 111 -16.02 16.06 38.76
CA ARG A 111 -14.56 15.96 38.84
C ARG A 111 -14.15 15.32 40.16
N GLY A 112 -13.19 14.41 40.10
CA GLY A 112 -12.56 13.76 41.25
C GLY A 112 -11.10 14.17 41.41
N TRP A 113 -10.39 13.51 42.34
CA TRP A 113 -9.00 13.83 42.69
C TRP A 113 -8.03 13.83 41.48
N LEU A 114 -8.24 12.96 40.48
CA LEU A 114 -7.34 12.84 39.33
C LEU A 114 -7.50 14.02 38.36
N HIS A 115 -8.68 14.64 38.26
CA HIS A 115 -8.88 15.84 37.43
C HIS A 115 -8.01 17.00 37.90
N CYS A 116 -7.80 17.10 39.22
CA CYS A 116 -6.98 18.13 39.82
C CYS A 116 -5.49 18.06 39.41
N PHE A 117 -5.03 16.96 38.80
CA PHE A 117 -3.66 16.83 38.30
C PHE A 117 -3.46 17.30 36.85
N PHE A 118 -4.52 17.50 36.06
CA PHE A 118 -4.44 17.74 34.61
C PHE A 118 -4.93 19.11 34.14
N ASP A 119 -5.14 20.01 35.09
CA ASP A 119 -5.55 21.41 34.96
C ASP A 119 -6.98 21.72 34.50
N LEU A 120 -7.51 22.73 35.19
CA LEU A 120 -8.57 23.64 34.77
C LEU A 120 -7.90 24.95 34.32
N PRO A 121 -8.52 25.72 33.41
CA PRO A 121 -7.90 26.83 32.66
C PRO A 121 -7.29 28.02 33.46
N GLU A 122 -7.30 28.04 34.80
CA GLU A 122 -6.99 29.24 35.60
C GLU A 122 -5.86 29.07 36.64
N SER A 123 -5.19 27.90 36.75
CA SER A 123 -4.16 27.63 37.78
C SER A 123 -2.71 27.65 37.24
N PRO A 124 -1.68 28.02 38.03
CA PRO A 124 -0.29 27.92 37.61
C PRO A 124 0.14 26.46 37.33
N VAL A 125 0.93 26.27 36.26
CA VAL A 125 1.42 24.98 35.76
C VAL A 125 1.89 24.07 36.90
N TYR A 126 1.08 23.04 37.19
CA TYR A 126 1.37 22.02 38.18
C TYR A 126 2.48 21.09 37.65
N THR A 127 3.71 21.22 38.16
CA THR A 127 4.86 20.47 37.63
C THR A 127 4.76 18.96 37.93
N HIS A 128 5.38 18.12 37.10
CA HIS A 128 5.34 16.65 37.27
C HIS A 128 5.85 16.18 38.65
N ALA A 129 6.90 16.83 39.19
CA ALA A 129 7.43 16.49 40.51
C ALA A 129 6.45 16.80 41.64
N GLN A 130 5.73 17.92 41.53
CA GLN A 130 4.73 18.33 42.49
C GLN A 130 3.52 17.37 42.45
N ARG A 131 3.03 16.98 41.26
CA ARG A 131 1.96 15.98 41.12
C ARG A 131 2.35 14.63 41.72
N GLY A 132 3.59 14.19 41.48
CA GLY A 132 4.11 12.94 42.06
C GLY A 132 4.22 12.98 43.59
N THR A 133 4.55 14.15 44.15
CA THR A 133 4.59 14.34 45.62
C THR A 133 3.19 14.32 46.22
N MET A 134 2.25 15.02 45.59
CA MET A 134 0.85 15.03 46.02
C MET A 134 0.23 13.64 45.91
N LEU A 135 0.45 12.91 44.81
CA LEU A 135 -0.04 11.55 44.65
C LEU A 135 0.48 10.61 45.75
N ALA A 136 1.78 10.71 46.09
CA ALA A 136 2.35 9.93 47.19
C ALA A 136 1.68 10.24 48.53
N LEU A 137 1.32 11.51 48.78
CA LEU A 137 0.59 11.93 49.96
C LEU A 137 -0.83 11.36 49.99
N LEU A 138 -1.55 11.40 48.86
CA LEU A 138 -2.90 10.82 48.77
C LEU A 138 -2.87 9.30 49.03
N LEU A 139 -1.91 8.58 48.45
CA LEU A 139 -1.72 7.14 48.67
C LEU A 139 -1.41 6.83 50.14
N ALA A 140 -0.52 7.60 50.78
CA ALA A 140 -0.18 7.44 52.19
C ALA A 140 -1.38 7.67 53.13
N ASN A 141 -2.39 8.42 52.67
CA ASN A 141 -3.62 8.72 53.42
C ASN A 141 -4.82 7.86 52.95
N GLY A 142 -4.58 6.71 52.32
CA GLY A 142 -5.61 5.71 52.05
C GLY A 142 -6.32 5.81 50.70
N LEU A 143 -5.73 6.51 49.71
CA LEU A 143 -6.21 6.45 48.33
C LEU A 143 -6.10 5.03 47.77
N ASP A 144 -7.22 4.40 47.44
CA ASP A 144 -7.24 3.13 46.71
C ASP A 144 -7.12 3.38 45.21
N ILE A 145 -5.91 3.16 44.67
CA ILE A 145 -5.63 3.32 43.24
C ILE A 145 -6.36 2.30 42.35
N ASN A 146 -6.87 1.21 42.93
CA ASN A 146 -7.54 0.14 42.20
C ASN A 146 -9.04 0.39 42.02
N GLN A 147 -9.59 1.41 42.70
CA GLN A 147 -10.99 1.76 42.59
C GLN A 147 -11.25 2.51 41.28
N PRO A 148 -12.18 2.06 40.43
CA PRO A 148 -12.53 2.78 39.19
C PRO A 148 -13.12 4.15 39.49
N ILE A 149 -12.63 5.17 38.78
CA ILE A 149 -13.05 6.56 38.92
C ILE A 149 -13.77 7.06 37.67
N LEU A 150 -14.69 8.00 37.83
CA LEU A 150 -15.31 8.71 36.72
C LEU A 150 -14.37 9.86 36.31
N PHE A 151 -13.79 9.78 35.11
CA PHE A 151 -12.92 10.86 34.61
C PHE A 151 -13.52 11.56 33.38
N HIS A 152 -14.09 10.78 32.47
CA HIS A 152 -14.91 11.28 31.37
C HIS A 152 -16.36 10.89 31.61
N PRO A 153 -17.31 11.86 31.68
CA PRO A 153 -18.73 11.57 31.95
C PRO A 153 -19.34 10.58 30.96
N GLU A 154 -18.89 10.61 29.69
CA GLU A 154 -19.46 9.82 28.59
C GLU A 154 -18.99 8.37 28.55
N VAL A 155 -17.79 8.08 29.08
CA VAL A 155 -17.13 6.76 28.97
C VAL A 155 -17.39 5.88 30.21
N GLY A 156 -17.92 6.47 31.28
CA GLY A 156 -18.16 5.79 32.56
C GLY A 156 -16.92 5.67 33.43
N LYS A 157 -17.00 4.84 34.48
CA LYS A 157 -15.90 4.65 35.44
C LYS A 157 -14.79 3.80 34.82
N ARG A 158 -13.55 4.29 34.91
CA ARG A 158 -12.34 3.62 34.41
C ARG A 158 -11.28 3.50 35.49
N HIS A 159 -10.36 2.57 35.30
CA HIS A 159 -9.23 2.43 36.21
C HIS A 159 -8.32 3.68 36.13
N PRO A 160 -7.83 4.23 37.25
CA PRO A 160 -6.94 5.41 37.24
C PRO A 160 -5.72 5.24 36.33
N VAL A 161 -5.14 4.02 36.30
CA VAL A 161 -4.00 3.70 35.43
C VAL A 161 -4.35 3.80 33.95
N ASP A 162 -5.54 3.37 33.50
CA ASP A 162 -5.94 3.52 32.10
C ASP A 162 -6.03 4.99 31.69
N ILE A 163 -6.46 5.86 32.61
CA ILE A 163 -6.53 7.31 32.37
C ILE A 163 -5.11 7.89 32.29
N LEU A 164 -4.19 7.45 33.15
CA LEU A 164 -2.78 7.87 33.09
C LEU A 164 -2.07 7.39 31.83
N LEU A 165 -2.42 6.19 31.33
CA LEU A 165 -1.95 5.69 30.02
C LEU A 165 -2.46 6.57 28.88
N GLU A 166 -3.74 6.93 28.88
CA GLU A 166 -4.32 7.84 27.89
C GLU A 166 -3.67 9.23 27.91
N LYS A 167 -3.40 9.77 29.10
CA LYS A 167 -2.70 11.07 29.27
C LYS A 167 -1.19 10.98 29.03
N GLN A 168 -0.62 9.79 28.78
CA GLN A 168 0.81 9.55 28.55
C GLN A 168 1.70 10.01 29.72
N GLU A 169 1.20 9.90 30.95
CA GLU A 169 1.85 10.47 32.15
C GLU A 169 2.86 9.53 32.79
N ARG A 170 4.05 9.48 32.18
CA ARG A 170 5.16 8.63 32.60
C ARG A 170 5.51 8.76 34.09
N PHE A 171 5.64 9.98 34.60
CA PHE A 171 6.14 10.21 35.97
C PHE A 171 5.17 9.71 37.05
N LEU A 172 3.86 9.89 36.84
CA LEU A 172 2.85 9.41 37.78
C LEU A 172 2.78 7.89 37.75
N LEU A 173 2.83 7.27 36.56
CA LEU A 173 2.91 5.81 36.42
C LEU A 173 4.14 5.25 37.18
N MET A 174 5.33 5.80 36.94
CA MET A 174 6.54 5.38 37.66
C MET A 174 6.33 5.48 39.18
N ARG A 175 5.77 6.59 39.67
CA ARG A 175 5.56 6.80 41.11
C ARG A 175 4.56 5.81 41.71
N LEU A 176 3.48 5.49 40.99
CA LEU A 176 2.47 4.52 41.42
C LEU A 176 3.06 3.13 41.66
N PHE A 177 3.85 2.63 40.72
CA PHE A 177 4.44 1.28 40.84
C PHE A 177 5.53 1.17 41.91
N HIS A 178 6.09 2.29 42.37
CA HIS A 178 7.03 2.34 43.48
C HIS A 178 6.37 2.63 44.84
N ALA A 179 5.05 2.88 44.86
CA ALA A 179 4.33 3.15 46.09
C ALA A 179 4.00 1.84 46.85
N ASP A 180 3.78 1.97 48.16
CA ASP A 180 3.44 0.83 49.03
C ASP A 180 2.04 0.24 48.75
N SER A 181 1.20 0.94 47.99
CA SER A 181 -0.10 0.46 47.52
C SER A 181 0.05 -0.13 46.11
N PRO A 182 0.13 -1.46 45.95
CA PRO A 182 0.37 -2.07 44.65
C PRO A 182 -0.86 -1.92 43.74
N VAL A 183 -0.61 -1.48 42.51
CA VAL A 183 -1.58 -1.55 41.41
C VAL A 183 -1.88 -3.01 41.11
N ARG A 184 -3.16 -3.39 41.12
CA ARG A 184 -3.65 -4.72 40.76
C ARG A 184 -3.95 -4.76 39.27
N LEU A 185 -3.25 -5.63 38.55
CA LEU A 185 -3.46 -5.84 37.11
C LEU A 185 -4.42 -7.02 36.85
N THR A 186 -4.46 -8.02 37.73
CA THR A 186 -5.34 -9.19 37.61
C THR A 186 -6.81 -8.81 37.55
N GLY A 187 -7.54 -9.38 36.58
CA GLY A 187 -8.96 -9.11 36.39
C GLY A 187 -9.27 -7.76 35.74
N THR A 188 -8.26 -7.03 35.30
CA THR A 188 -8.39 -5.77 34.55
C THR A 188 -7.89 -5.92 33.12
N SER A 189 -8.30 -5.03 32.22
CA SER A 189 -7.76 -4.95 30.86
C SER A 189 -6.50 -4.08 30.75
N ILE A 190 -5.96 -3.58 31.86
CA ILE A 190 -4.88 -2.56 31.86
C ILE A 190 -3.66 -3.04 31.08
N LEU A 191 -3.24 -4.30 31.28
CA LEU A 191 -2.08 -4.84 30.58
C LEU A 191 -2.33 -4.93 29.07
N GLU A 192 -3.55 -5.27 28.65
CA GLU A 192 -3.93 -5.25 27.24
C GLU A 192 -3.94 -3.80 26.69
N THR A 193 -4.47 -2.84 27.46
CA THR A 193 -4.42 -1.41 27.13
C THR A 193 -2.99 -0.95 26.93
N VAL A 194 -2.05 -1.37 27.80
CA VAL A 194 -0.61 -1.10 27.65
C VAL A 194 -0.13 -1.59 26.31
N PHE A 195 -0.41 -2.83 25.90
CA PHE A 195 0.03 -3.30 24.58
C PHE A 195 -0.65 -2.59 23.40
N ARG A 196 -1.94 -2.29 23.47
CA ARG A 196 -2.66 -1.66 22.36
C ARG A 196 -2.40 -0.16 22.21
N GLN A 197 -2.13 0.54 23.32
CA GLN A 197 -1.99 2.00 23.37
C GLN A 197 -0.55 2.47 23.67
N ALA A 198 0.39 1.55 23.88
CA ALA A 198 1.83 1.86 23.91
C ALA A 198 2.32 2.26 22.51
N GLY A 199 1.98 3.48 22.11
CA GLY A 199 2.64 4.14 21.00
C GLY A 199 4.11 4.48 21.32
N SER A 200 4.66 5.42 20.56
CA SER A 200 6.07 5.85 20.66
C SER A 200 6.46 6.48 22.01
N TRP A 201 5.50 6.88 22.84
CA TRP A 201 5.73 7.49 24.14
C TRP A 201 6.08 6.48 25.24
N MET A 202 5.73 5.20 25.05
CA MET A 202 5.99 4.15 26.05
C MET A 202 7.49 3.92 26.18
N THR A 203 8.02 4.07 27.39
CA THR A 203 9.45 3.86 27.66
C THR A 203 9.71 2.51 28.29
N LEU A 204 10.91 1.98 28.08
CA LEU A 204 11.32 0.68 28.63
C LEU A 204 11.12 0.60 30.15
N GLU A 205 11.45 1.67 30.88
CA GLU A 205 11.31 1.72 32.34
C GLU A 205 9.85 1.54 32.80
N VAL A 206 8.91 2.27 32.19
CA VAL A 206 7.49 2.16 32.52
C VAL A 206 6.98 0.76 32.17
N PHE A 207 7.34 0.28 30.98
CA PHE A 207 6.95 -1.04 30.52
C PHE A 207 7.45 -2.16 31.45
N GLN A 208 8.70 -2.08 31.91
CA GLN A 208 9.28 -3.02 32.87
C GLN A 208 8.49 -3.10 34.17
N LEU A 209 7.96 -1.98 34.68
CA LEU A 209 7.15 -1.97 35.90
C LEU A 209 5.83 -2.72 35.72
N PHE A 210 5.14 -2.50 34.59
CA PHE A 210 3.92 -3.25 34.27
C PHE A 210 4.18 -4.75 34.16
N ILE A 211 5.24 -5.14 33.44
CA ILE A 211 5.59 -6.56 33.29
C ILE A 211 6.01 -7.17 34.63
N ALA A 212 6.82 -6.48 35.43
CA ALA A 212 7.24 -6.97 36.75
C ALA A 212 6.05 -7.16 37.70
N GLN A 213 5.08 -6.25 37.67
CA GLN A 213 3.86 -6.38 38.46
C GLN A 213 2.97 -7.53 37.95
N ALA A 214 2.80 -7.67 36.63
CA ALA A 214 2.03 -8.77 36.04
C ALA A 214 2.61 -10.14 36.41
N VAL A 215 3.94 -10.29 36.37
CA VAL A 215 4.65 -11.50 36.79
C VAL A 215 4.46 -11.76 38.29
N ARG A 216 4.54 -10.71 39.14
CA ARG A 216 4.33 -10.83 40.59
C ARG A 216 2.92 -11.33 40.92
N GLU A 217 1.93 -10.94 40.13
CA GLU A 217 0.54 -11.39 40.26
C GLU A 217 0.26 -12.75 39.61
N GLY A 218 1.28 -13.38 39.00
CA GLY A 218 1.16 -14.72 38.38
C GLY A 218 0.37 -14.72 37.07
N MET A 219 0.30 -13.59 36.36
CA MET A 219 -0.34 -13.53 35.05
C MET A 219 0.43 -14.39 34.04
N LEU A 220 -0.31 -15.14 33.22
CA LEU A 220 0.29 -15.96 32.17
C LEU A 220 0.81 -15.07 31.02
N GLU A 221 2.00 -15.41 30.52
CA GLU A 221 2.63 -14.76 29.35
C GLU A 221 1.87 -15.05 28.04
N SER A 222 1.04 -16.09 28.04
CA SER A 222 0.12 -16.49 26.98
C SER A 222 -1.32 -16.34 27.45
N GLY A 223 -2.20 -15.77 26.62
CA GLY A 223 -3.62 -15.69 26.97
C GLY A 223 -4.34 -14.44 26.49
N PHE A 224 -3.64 -13.52 25.81
CA PHE A 224 -4.32 -12.42 25.14
C PHE A 224 -5.09 -12.94 23.94
N THR A 225 -6.23 -12.32 23.67
CA THR A 225 -7.03 -12.62 22.49
C THR A 225 -6.84 -11.49 21.49
N LEU A 226 -6.27 -11.84 20.34
CA LEU A 226 -6.14 -10.93 19.22
C LEU A 226 -7.25 -11.28 18.22
N SER A 227 -8.17 -10.34 18.01
CA SER A 227 -9.15 -10.43 16.93
C SER A 227 -8.44 -9.98 15.65
N LEU A 228 -8.15 -10.93 14.77
CA LEU A 228 -7.72 -10.61 13.42
C LEU A 228 -8.96 -10.44 12.58
N ASN A 229 -9.04 -9.30 11.89
CA ASN A 229 -9.96 -9.16 10.76
C ASN A 229 -9.37 -9.99 9.63
N SER A 230 -9.71 -11.28 9.60
CA SER A 230 -9.46 -12.08 8.41
C SER A 230 -10.42 -11.58 7.34
N ALA A 231 -9.89 -11.18 6.19
CA ALA A 231 -10.69 -10.97 4.97
C ALA A 231 -11.58 -12.20 4.66
N GLN A 232 -11.22 -13.37 5.20
CA GLN A 232 -11.88 -14.65 5.02
C GLN A 232 -13.34 -14.74 5.47
N LYS A 233 -13.86 -13.98 6.46
CA LYS A 233 -15.15 -14.38 7.10
C LYS A 233 -16.12 -13.33 7.63
N ASN A 234 -15.80 -12.03 7.71
CA ASN A 234 -16.55 -11.11 8.61
C ASN A 234 -16.78 -11.70 10.03
N GLN A 235 -15.97 -12.69 10.42
CA GLN A 235 -15.95 -13.31 11.74
C GLN A 235 -14.59 -13.01 12.34
N GLU A 236 -14.59 -12.39 13.51
CA GLU A 236 -13.37 -12.16 14.27
C GLU A 236 -12.73 -13.51 14.61
N GLN A 237 -11.63 -13.86 13.94
CA GLN A 237 -10.82 -14.98 14.37
C GLN A 237 -10.07 -14.57 15.63
N LYS A 238 -10.52 -15.10 16.76
CA LYS A 238 -9.92 -14.86 18.07
C LYS A 238 -8.79 -15.84 18.29
N ILE A 239 -7.56 -15.33 18.18
CA ILE A 239 -6.34 -16.12 18.36
C ILE A 239 -5.75 -15.81 19.73
N SER A 240 -5.36 -16.87 20.45
CA SER A 240 -4.59 -16.71 21.67
C SER A 240 -3.14 -16.39 21.31
N VAL A 241 -2.65 -15.23 21.77
CA VAL A 241 -1.31 -14.73 21.50
C VAL A 241 -0.52 -14.52 22.79
N THR A 242 0.81 -14.55 22.67
CA THR A 242 1.73 -14.20 23.76
C THR A 242 1.88 -12.68 23.90
N TRP A 243 2.50 -12.24 25.00
CA TRP A 243 2.85 -10.83 25.21
C TRP A 243 3.73 -10.26 24.09
N LEU A 244 4.70 -11.05 23.61
CA LEU A 244 5.58 -10.62 22.53
C LEU A 244 4.84 -10.52 21.19
N GLU A 245 3.98 -11.49 20.89
CA GLU A 245 3.18 -11.49 19.65
C GLU A 245 2.24 -10.28 19.60
N MET A 246 1.57 -9.97 20.72
CA MET A 246 0.76 -8.76 20.87
C MET A 246 1.64 -7.50 20.74
N ALA A 247 2.81 -7.46 21.38
CA ALA A 247 3.72 -6.33 21.32
C ALA A 247 4.17 -5.99 19.89
N LEU A 248 4.56 -7.00 19.13
CA LEU A 248 5.03 -6.85 17.75
C LEU A 248 3.88 -6.50 16.80
N HIS A 249 2.69 -7.08 17.03
CA HIS A 249 1.51 -6.75 16.26
C HIS A 249 1.07 -5.29 16.46
N CYS A 250 0.98 -4.83 17.72
CA CYS A 250 0.60 -3.45 18.05
C CYS A 250 1.71 -2.42 17.78
N GLY A 251 2.96 -2.86 17.57
CA GLY A 251 4.06 -1.97 17.20
C GLY A 251 4.74 -1.28 18.39
N LEU A 252 4.88 -1.98 19.52
CA LEU A 252 5.58 -1.45 20.70
C LEU A 252 7.05 -1.07 20.38
N PRO A 253 7.64 -0.10 21.09
CA PRO A 253 9.04 0.27 20.89
C PRO A 253 10.00 -0.93 20.98
N ALA A 254 10.98 -0.99 20.08
CA ALA A 254 11.95 -2.09 19.98
C ALA A 254 12.61 -2.51 21.32
N PRO A 255 12.98 -1.59 22.23
CA PRO A 255 13.53 -1.97 23.54
C PRO A 255 12.57 -2.80 24.39
N CYS A 256 11.26 -2.55 24.30
CA CYS A 256 10.24 -3.28 25.05
C CYS A 256 10.12 -4.72 24.52
N CYS A 257 10.10 -4.90 23.20
CA CYS A 257 10.08 -6.23 22.57
C CYS A 257 11.37 -7.02 22.87
N ALA A 258 12.54 -6.35 22.82
CA ALA A 258 13.81 -6.96 23.19
C ALA A 258 13.82 -7.42 24.66
N PHE A 259 13.29 -6.59 25.56
CA PHE A 259 13.16 -6.92 26.99
C PHE A 259 12.27 -8.14 27.23
N LEU A 260 11.16 -8.29 26.51
CA LEU A 260 10.33 -9.50 26.61
C LEU A 260 11.10 -10.75 26.17
N LEU A 261 11.85 -10.68 25.07
CA LEU A 261 12.69 -11.78 24.62
C LEU A 261 13.82 -12.12 25.60
N ASP A 262 14.39 -11.11 26.28
CA ASP A 262 15.44 -11.29 27.30
C ASP A 262 14.90 -11.90 28.59
N THR A 263 13.71 -11.45 29.02
CA THR A 263 13.08 -11.88 30.27
C THR A 263 12.47 -13.27 30.16
N PHE A 264 11.95 -13.61 28.97
CA PHE A 264 11.24 -14.85 28.70
C PHE A 264 11.89 -15.58 27.50
N PRO A 265 12.92 -16.40 27.75
CA PRO A 265 13.66 -17.10 26.69
C PRO A 265 12.80 -18.09 25.90
N ASP A 266 11.85 -18.74 26.57
CA ASP A 266 11.00 -19.79 26.00
C ASP A 266 9.70 -19.25 25.37
N MET A 267 9.53 -17.93 25.32
CA MET A 267 8.32 -17.32 24.77
C MET A 267 8.19 -17.63 23.27
N ARG A 268 7.05 -18.18 22.89
CA ARG A 268 6.68 -18.48 21.51
C ARG A 268 6.68 -17.19 20.67
N CYS A 269 7.28 -17.27 19.49
CA CYS A 269 7.44 -16.17 18.52
C CYS A 269 6.80 -16.52 17.16
N ASP A 270 5.81 -17.40 17.13
CA ASP A 270 5.36 -18.03 15.89
C ASP A 270 3.89 -18.40 15.92
N VAL A 271 3.08 -17.69 15.14
CA VAL A 271 1.63 -17.94 15.01
C VAL A 271 1.35 -18.62 13.67
N PRO A 272 0.49 -19.66 13.60
CA PRO A 272 0.17 -20.32 12.32
C PRO A 272 -0.64 -19.44 11.38
N ALA A 273 -1.50 -18.58 11.93
CA ALA A 273 -2.43 -17.76 11.16
C ALA A 273 -1.80 -16.51 10.53
N TYR A 274 -0.73 -15.95 11.11
CA TYR A 274 -0.05 -14.77 10.57
C TYR A 274 1.41 -14.72 10.98
N SER A 275 2.23 -14.00 10.21
CA SER A 275 3.65 -13.85 10.50
C SER A 275 3.95 -12.65 11.40
N VAL A 276 4.37 -12.94 12.63
CA VAL A 276 4.88 -11.96 13.60
C VAL A 276 6.21 -11.35 13.13
N LEU A 277 7.00 -12.16 12.40
CA LEU A 277 8.25 -11.69 11.81
C LEU A 277 8.01 -10.70 10.68
N LEU A 278 6.96 -10.91 9.87
CA LEU A 278 6.55 -9.96 8.84
C LEU A 278 6.04 -8.65 9.46
N ASP A 279 5.28 -8.70 10.56
CA ASP A 279 4.91 -7.49 11.34
C ASP A 279 6.14 -6.70 11.78
N ALA A 280 7.17 -7.39 12.26
CA ALA A 280 8.42 -6.75 12.68
C ALA A 280 9.19 -6.13 11.50
N LEU A 281 9.20 -6.80 10.37
CA LEU A 281 9.85 -6.33 9.14
C LEU A 281 9.12 -5.11 8.54
N GLU A 282 7.79 -5.13 8.51
CA GLU A 282 6.98 -4.01 8.04
C GLU A 282 7.15 -2.78 8.93
N LYS A 283 7.14 -2.94 10.25
CA LYS A 283 7.34 -1.83 11.19
C LYS A 283 8.80 -1.35 11.27
N SER A 284 9.69 -1.92 10.46
CA SER A 284 11.10 -1.52 10.36
C SER A 284 11.84 -1.57 11.70
N TYR A 285 11.58 -2.63 12.48
CA TYR A 285 12.33 -2.87 13.71
C TYR A 285 13.85 -3.03 13.44
N PRO A 286 14.71 -2.79 14.43
CA PRO A 286 16.15 -2.94 14.26
C PRO A 286 16.54 -4.36 13.79
N PRO A 287 17.51 -4.50 12.86
CA PRO A 287 17.94 -5.81 12.34
C PRO A 287 18.34 -6.81 13.43
N ALA A 288 18.95 -6.34 14.52
CA ALA A 288 19.31 -7.19 15.66
C ALA A 288 18.08 -7.82 16.34
N LEU A 289 16.95 -7.10 16.43
CA LEU A 289 15.71 -7.65 16.97
C LEU A 289 15.08 -8.65 15.99
N ILE A 290 15.08 -8.33 14.70
CA ILE A 290 14.60 -9.23 13.63
C ILE A 290 15.35 -10.55 13.68
N ALA A 291 16.68 -10.51 13.81
CA ALA A 291 17.51 -11.72 13.92
C ALA A 291 17.10 -12.60 15.11
N ARG A 292 16.86 -11.98 16.28
CA ARG A 292 16.43 -12.70 17.48
C ARG A 292 15.05 -13.34 17.33
N ILE A 293 14.13 -12.65 16.66
CA ILE A 293 12.79 -13.18 16.38
C ILE A 293 12.90 -14.35 15.39
N ALA A 294 13.64 -14.16 14.28
CA ALA A 294 13.82 -15.17 13.25
C ALA A 294 14.45 -16.46 13.80
N GLN A 295 15.43 -16.36 14.69
CA GLN A 295 16.05 -17.51 15.36
C GLN A 295 15.08 -18.30 16.26
N ARG A 296 13.99 -17.68 16.72
CA ARG A 296 12.94 -18.31 17.54
C ARG A 296 11.71 -18.72 16.73
N THR A 297 11.64 -18.37 15.45
CA THR A 297 10.56 -18.80 14.57
C THR A 297 10.80 -20.25 14.15
N THR A 298 9.79 -21.11 14.29
CA THR A 298 9.97 -22.55 14.04
C THR A 298 10.12 -22.89 12.56
N ASP A 299 9.41 -22.16 11.70
CA ASP A 299 9.41 -22.35 10.26
C ASP A 299 9.38 -20.98 9.57
N LEU A 300 10.55 -20.53 9.10
CA LEU A 300 10.69 -19.26 8.37
C LEU A 300 10.10 -19.32 6.95
N ASP A 301 9.94 -20.52 6.42
CA ASP A 301 9.47 -20.79 5.06
C ASP A 301 7.97 -21.15 5.03
N ARG A 302 7.27 -21.05 6.17
CA ARG A 302 5.82 -21.17 6.24
C ARG A 302 5.17 -20.16 5.30
N ARG A 303 4.20 -20.64 4.52
CA ARG A 303 3.40 -19.79 3.63
C ARG A 303 2.24 -19.18 4.41
N TYR A 304 2.14 -17.86 4.35
CA TYR A 304 1.07 -17.07 4.95
C TYR A 304 0.26 -16.40 3.85
N SER A 305 -1.01 -16.10 4.10
CA SER A 305 -1.84 -15.30 3.20
C SER A 305 -1.17 -13.95 2.89
N LEU A 306 -1.29 -13.49 1.64
CA LEU A 306 -0.68 -12.24 1.19
C LEU A 306 -1.36 -11.04 1.85
N ARG A 307 -0.56 -10.05 2.28
CA ARG A 307 -1.06 -8.86 2.99
C ARG A 307 -1.36 -7.64 2.13
N PHE A 308 -0.88 -7.62 0.90
CA PHE A 308 -1.05 -6.49 -0.03
C PHE A 308 -2.36 -6.56 -0.83
N GLU A 309 -3.25 -7.48 -0.47
CA GLU A 309 -4.54 -7.76 -1.12
C GLU A 309 -5.71 -7.12 -0.36
N GLN A 310 -5.53 -5.90 0.16
CA GLN A 310 -6.67 -5.13 0.69
C GLN A 310 -7.53 -4.65 -0.48
N LEU A 311 -8.35 -5.56 -1.01
CA LEU A 311 -9.48 -5.26 -1.88
C LEU A 311 -10.38 -4.26 -1.13
N GLU A 312 -10.58 -3.09 -1.71
CA GLU A 312 -11.69 -2.23 -1.27
C GLU A 312 -12.97 -3.06 -1.48
N PRO A 313 -13.81 -3.24 -0.46
CA PRO A 313 -15.06 -3.96 -0.65
C PRO A 313 -15.91 -3.19 -1.65
N ASP A 314 -16.21 -3.81 -2.79
CA ASP A 314 -17.25 -3.31 -3.68
C ASP A 314 -18.57 -3.33 -2.90
N ASP A 315 -19.19 -2.15 -2.75
CA ASP A 315 -20.33 -1.89 -1.87
C ASP A 315 -21.63 -2.68 -2.23
N ASP A 316 -21.63 -3.58 -3.21
CA ASP A 316 -22.85 -4.01 -3.89
C ASP A 316 -23.21 -5.52 -3.88
N GLU A 317 -22.43 -6.45 -3.31
CA GLU A 317 -22.83 -7.88 -3.30
C GLU A 317 -22.81 -8.53 -1.91
N GLY A 318 -23.98 -8.51 -1.26
CA GLY A 318 -24.27 -9.22 -0.02
C GLY A 318 -24.74 -10.65 -0.24
N ASP A 319 -23.88 -11.52 -0.81
CA ASP A 319 -24.21 -12.93 -1.03
C ASP A 319 -23.18 -13.88 -0.38
N ALA A 320 -23.69 -14.95 0.27
CA ALA A 320 -22.90 -16.02 0.90
C ALA A 320 -22.13 -16.92 -0.11
N GLU A 321 -22.17 -16.56 -1.39
CA GLU A 321 -21.38 -17.12 -2.48
C GLU A 321 -20.06 -16.32 -2.63
N TYR A 322 -20.13 -14.98 -2.50
CA TYR A 322 -18.97 -14.07 -2.41
C TYR A 322 -18.06 -14.42 -1.22
N GLU A 323 -18.64 -14.72 -0.05
CA GLU A 323 -17.88 -15.15 1.13
C GLU A 323 -17.15 -16.48 0.91
N ARG A 324 -17.77 -17.43 0.20
CA ARG A 324 -17.15 -18.72 -0.14
C ARG A 324 -16.08 -18.60 -1.23
N ASN A 325 -16.17 -17.58 -2.07
CA ASN A 325 -15.22 -17.30 -3.14
C ASN A 325 -13.97 -16.58 -2.60
N ALA A 326 -14.12 -15.57 -1.75
CA ALA A 326 -13.00 -14.92 -1.04
C ALA A 326 -12.21 -15.91 -0.14
N GLU A 327 -12.89 -16.89 0.47
CA GLU A 327 -12.23 -17.97 1.21
C GLU A 327 -11.32 -18.82 0.29
N ARG A 328 -11.76 -19.14 -0.93
CA ARG A 328 -10.99 -19.94 -1.91
C ARG A 328 -9.82 -19.19 -2.51
N GLU A 329 -9.96 -17.91 -2.82
CA GLU A 329 -8.87 -17.05 -3.32
C GLU A 329 -7.77 -16.86 -2.27
N SER A 330 -8.15 -16.68 -1.00
CA SER A 330 -7.21 -16.46 0.12
C SER A 330 -6.37 -17.69 0.51
N ASP A 331 -6.86 -18.91 0.26
CA ASP A 331 -6.13 -20.15 0.46
C ASP A 331 -5.08 -20.38 -0.65
N VAL A 332 -5.32 -19.81 -1.82
CA VAL A 332 -4.43 -19.89 -2.99
C VAL A 332 -3.33 -18.82 -2.91
N ASN A 333 -3.66 -17.62 -2.41
CA ASN A 333 -2.77 -16.46 -2.36
C ASN A 333 -1.88 -16.50 -1.13
N GLN A 334 -0.70 -17.11 -1.26
CA GLN A 334 0.21 -17.34 -0.14
C GLN A 334 1.67 -17.07 -0.49
N GLY A 335 2.45 -16.59 0.47
CA GLY A 335 3.89 -16.36 0.31
C GLY A 335 4.66 -16.53 1.61
N THR A 336 5.96 -16.81 1.50
CA THR A 336 6.87 -16.83 2.66
C THR A 336 7.12 -15.42 3.19
N VAL A 337 7.64 -15.33 4.41
CA VAL A 337 8.02 -14.04 5.01
C VAL A 337 9.02 -13.29 4.14
N LEU A 338 10.00 -14.01 3.59
CA LEU A 338 11.02 -13.44 2.71
C LEU A 338 10.39 -12.90 1.42
N ALA A 339 9.58 -13.71 0.72
CA ALA A 339 8.94 -13.30 -0.53
C ALA A 339 8.04 -12.07 -0.32
N GLN A 340 7.18 -12.09 0.71
CA GLN A 340 6.31 -10.96 1.03
C GLN A 340 7.11 -9.71 1.41
N TYR A 341 8.21 -9.86 2.16
CA TYR A 341 9.08 -8.73 2.51
C TYR A 341 9.72 -8.08 1.28
N LEU A 342 10.16 -8.88 0.30
CA LEU A 342 10.66 -8.36 -0.97
C LEU A 342 9.56 -7.58 -1.72
N VAL A 343 8.35 -8.13 -1.83
CA VAL A 343 7.23 -7.44 -2.51
C VAL A 343 6.93 -6.10 -1.85
N LEU A 344 6.82 -6.07 -0.52
CA LEU A 344 6.43 -4.87 0.23
C LEU A 344 7.52 -3.80 0.26
N ARG A 345 8.81 -4.18 0.26
CA ARG A 345 9.91 -3.25 0.61
C ARG A 345 11.02 -3.11 -0.43
N ALA A 346 11.18 -4.04 -1.39
CA ALA A 346 12.31 -3.98 -2.33
C ALA A 346 12.30 -2.70 -3.17
N LYS A 347 11.14 -2.25 -3.67
CA LYS A 347 11.02 -1.01 -4.45
C LYS A 347 11.46 0.23 -3.67
N ALA A 348 11.09 0.32 -2.39
CA ALA A 348 11.51 1.42 -1.52
C ALA A 348 13.00 1.32 -1.17
N ALA A 349 13.50 0.11 -0.89
CA ALA A 349 14.90 -0.14 -0.58
C ALA A 349 15.86 0.16 -1.75
N VAL A 350 15.40 -0.05 -2.98
CA VAL A 350 16.17 0.23 -4.18
C VAL A 350 16.22 1.74 -4.51
N THR A 351 15.22 2.52 -4.06
CA THR A 351 15.10 3.95 -4.38
C THR A 351 15.62 4.88 -3.28
N ASP A 352 15.52 4.50 -2.00
CA ASP A 352 15.98 5.30 -0.86
C ASP A 352 17.16 4.65 -0.13
N SER A 353 18.30 5.34 -0.10
CA SER A 353 19.53 4.93 0.59
C SER A 353 19.36 4.65 2.10
N ARG A 354 18.43 5.31 2.79
CA ARG A 354 18.18 5.06 4.22
C ARG A 354 17.43 3.75 4.41
N VAL A 355 16.39 3.54 3.61
CA VAL A 355 15.60 2.30 3.59
C VAL A 355 16.48 1.13 3.15
N HIS A 356 17.32 1.34 2.14
CA HIS A 356 18.29 0.37 1.63
C HIS A 356 19.13 -0.26 2.75
N ARG A 357 19.73 0.56 3.63
CA ARG A 357 20.61 0.06 4.70
C ARG A 357 19.87 -0.84 5.69
N VAL A 358 18.68 -0.41 6.12
CA VAL A 358 17.86 -1.18 7.06
C VAL A 358 17.36 -2.45 6.39
N PHE A 359 16.87 -2.34 5.16
CA PHE A 359 16.38 -3.46 4.37
C PHE A 359 17.46 -4.52 4.11
N SER A 360 18.62 -4.12 3.62
CA SER A 360 19.76 -5.00 3.33
C SER A 360 20.21 -5.74 4.60
N SER A 361 20.34 -5.03 5.72
CA SER A 361 20.71 -5.65 6.99
C SER A 361 19.63 -6.60 7.52
N SER A 362 18.35 -6.23 7.45
CA SER A 362 17.25 -7.11 7.86
C SER A 362 17.14 -8.36 6.99
N LEU A 363 17.30 -8.22 5.67
CA LEU A 363 17.33 -9.31 4.71
C LEU A 363 18.49 -10.26 4.98
N GLU A 364 19.69 -9.73 5.26
CA GLU A 364 20.86 -10.54 5.61
C GLU A 364 20.62 -11.38 6.87
N HIS A 365 20.03 -10.80 7.91
CA HIS A 365 19.72 -11.55 9.14
C HIS A 365 18.64 -12.60 8.93
N LEU A 366 17.64 -12.32 8.09
CA LEU A 366 16.60 -13.28 7.73
C LEU A 366 17.21 -14.51 7.01
N LEU A 367 18.08 -14.26 6.03
CA LEU A 367 18.79 -15.30 5.29
C LEU A 367 19.75 -16.10 6.19
N LYS A 368 20.53 -15.44 7.04
CA LYS A 368 21.40 -16.11 8.04
C LYS A 368 20.64 -16.97 9.03
N SER A 369 19.38 -16.64 9.29
CA SER A 369 18.51 -17.43 10.18
C SER A 369 17.90 -18.65 9.49
N GLY A 370 18.10 -18.81 8.17
CA GLY A 370 17.70 -19.99 7.41
C GLY A 370 16.50 -19.80 6.48
N ALA A 371 16.02 -18.57 6.28
CA ALA A 371 14.94 -18.32 5.31
C ALA A 371 15.42 -18.62 3.87
N SER A 372 14.62 -19.38 3.12
CA SER A 372 14.99 -19.79 1.77
C SER A 372 14.70 -18.69 0.74
N PRO A 373 15.70 -18.24 -0.04
CA PRO A 373 15.48 -17.30 -1.15
C PRO A 373 14.86 -17.96 -2.38
N ASN A 374 14.61 -19.27 -2.35
CA ASN A 374 14.10 -20.04 -3.48
C ASN A 374 12.59 -20.26 -3.45
N ILE A 375 11.94 -19.88 -2.34
CA ILE A 375 10.49 -20.03 -2.20
C ILE A 375 9.83 -18.69 -2.48
N GLY A 376 8.95 -18.70 -3.47
CA GLY A 376 8.22 -17.53 -3.94
C GLY A 376 6.87 -17.32 -3.26
N TYR A 377 6.09 -16.40 -3.83
CA TYR A 377 4.68 -16.23 -3.50
C TYR A 377 3.80 -16.72 -4.65
N THR A 378 2.59 -17.17 -4.32
CA THR A 378 1.57 -17.60 -5.28
C THR A 378 0.42 -16.61 -5.22
N MET A 379 -0.08 -16.21 -6.38
CA MET A 379 -1.17 -15.24 -6.53
C MET A 379 -2.07 -15.65 -7.70
N SER A 380 -3.38 -15.59 -7.49
CA SER A 380 -4.43 -15.67 -8.51
C SER A 380 -5.03 -14.27 -8.69
N GLU A 381 -5.16 -13.81 -9.94
CA GLU A 381 -5.77 -12.50 -10.25
C GLU A 381 -7.30 -12.59 -10.36
N GLU A 382 -7.84 -13.75 -10.78
CA GLU A 382 -9.28 -14.01 -10.92
C GLU A 382 -9.66 -15.42 -10.39
N GLU A 383 -10.94 -15.66 -10.09
CA GLU A 383 -11.49 -16.91 -9.52
C GLU A 383 -11.24 -18.15 -10.41
N ASP A 384 -11.28 -17.97 -11.72
CA ASP A 384 -11.16 -19.06 -12.72
C ASP A 384 -9.71 -19.22 -13.25
N ASP A 385 -8.82 -18.29 -12.93
CA ASP A 385 -7.42 -18.33 -13.37
C ASP A 385 -6.60 -19.28 -12.51
N MET A 386 -5.72 -20.07 -13.12
CA MET A 386 -4.80 -20.85 -12.32
C MET A 386 -3.78 -19.96 -11.60
N PRO A 387 -3.45 -20.29 -10.33
CA PRO A 387 -2.51 -19.51 -9.56
C PRO A 387 -1.13 -19.43 -10.20
N THR A 388 -0.59 -18.22 -10.25
CA THR A 388 0.78 -17.97 -10.69
C THR A 388 1.73 -17.92 -9.50
N THR A 389 2.78 -18.73 -9.52
CA THR A 389 3.84 -18.67 -8.50
C THR A 389 5.04 -17.88 -9.01
N TRP A 390 5.41 -16.82 -8.29
CA TRP A 390 6.48 -15.88 -8.62
C TRP A 390 7.70 -16.11 -7.70
N PRO A 391 8.91 -16.33 -8.26
CA PRO A 391 10.13 -16.48 -7.47
C PRO A 391 10.49 -15.22 -6.69
N ALA A 392 11.03 -15.37 -5.48
CA ALA A 392 11.47 -14.23 -4.66
C ALA A 392 12.49 -13.34 -5.38
N LEU A 393 13.42 -13.93 -6.13
CA LEU A 393 14.42 -13.18 -6.90
C LEU A 393 13.81 -12.38 -8.05
N TYR A 394 12.69 -12.84 -8.63
CA TYR A 394 11.97 -12.08 -9.65
C TYR A 394 11.54 -10.72 -9.10
N THR A 395 10.96 -10.69 -7.90
CA THR A 395 10.48 -9.45 -7.26
C THR A 395 11.60 -8.44 -7.01
N LEU A 396 12.76 -8.91 -6.55
CA LEU A 396 13.92 -8.01 -6.36
C LEU A 396 14.41 -7.45 -7.70
N CYS A 397 14.56 -8.30 -8.72
CA CYS A 397 14.95 -7.89 -10.07
C CYS A 397 13.95 -6.91 -10.67
N GLU A 398 12.65 -7.19 -10.56
CA GLU A 398 11.57 -6.29 -10.98
C GLU A 398 11.69 -4.92 -10.31
N ALA A 399 11.90 -4.86 -9.00
CA ALA A 399 12.08 -3.61 -8.29
C ALA A 399 13.25 -2.77 -8.86
N MET A 400 14.38 -3.40 -9.17
CA MET A 400 15.53 -2.72 -9.80
C MET A 400 15.24 -2.24 -11.23
N ILE A 401 14.64 -3.12 -12.04
CA ILE A 401 14.39 -2.85 -13.47
C ILE A 401 13.29 -1.80 -13.66
N THR A 402 12.26 -1.80 -12.82
CA THR A 402 11.15 -0.84 -12.92
C THR A 402 11.53 0.55 -12.40
N THR A 403 12.40 0.62 -11.39
CA THR A 403 12.87 1.89 -10.82
C THR A 403 14.11 2.45 -11.52
N GLY A 404 14.80 1.64 -12.33
CA GLY A 404 16.02 2.03 -13.03
C GLY A 404 17.23 2.18 -12.10
N GLN A 405 17.20 1.57 -10.93
CA GLN A 405 18.27 1.61 -9.93
C GLN A 405 18.88 0.22 -9.77
N TYR A 406 20.18 0.11 -9.99
CA TYR A 406 20.89 -1.16 -9.99
C TYR A 406 21.71 -1.33 -8.70
N HIS A 407 21.40 -2.38 -7.93
CA HIS A 407 22.04 -2.70 -6.65
C HIS A 407 22.56 -4.13 -6.66
N THR A 408 23.86 -4.31 -6.91
CA THR A 408 24.50 -5.63 -6.96
C THR A 408 24.54 -6.30 -5.60
N ASP A 409 24.69 -5.52 -4.53
CA ASP A 409 24.84 -6.01 -3.16
C ASP A 409 23.62 -6.83 -2.70
N LEU A 410 22.40 -6.42 -3.07
CA LEU A 410 21.18 -7.16 -2.75
C LEU A 410 21.08 -8.49 -3.52
N LEU A 411 21.54 -8.52 -4.78
CA LEU A 411 21.61 -9.76 -5.57
C LEU A 411 22.67 -10.70 -5.01
N ASP A 412 23.87 -10.16 -4.76
CA ASP A 412 24.99 -10.90 -4.18
C ASP A 412 24.61 -11.49 -2.82
N LEU A 413 23.82 -10.77 -2.03
CA LEU A 413 23.33 -11.25 -0.74
C LEU A 413 22.44 -12.48 -0.88
N LEU A 414 21.46 -12.47 -1.79
CA LEU A 414 20.59 -13.64 -2.03
C LEU A 414 21.39 -14.82 -2.62
N ILE A 415 22.28 -14.55 -3.58
CA ILE A 415 23.11 -15.58 -4.22
C ILE A 415 24.06 -16.22 -3.21
N ALA A 416 24.71 -15.42 -2.35
CA ALA A 416 25.60 -15.90 -1.31
C ALA A 416 24.89 -16.81 -0.27
N HIS A 417 23.57 -16.66 -0.11
CA HIS A 417 22.74 -17.49 0.77
C HIS A 417 21.95 -18.57 0.00
N GLY A 418 22.39 -18.92 -1.22
CA GLY A 418 21.89 -20.11 -1.92
C GLY A 418 20.68 -19.88 -2.84
N ALA A 419 20.46 -18.66 -3.32
CA ALA A 419 19.48 -18.42 -4.39
C ALA A 419 19.89 -19.15 -5.68
N ASP A 420 19.10 -20.13 -6.10
CA ASP A 420 19.28 -20.90 -7.33
C ASP A 420 18.37 -20.34 -8.43
N PHE A 421 18.86 -19.31 -9.13
CA PHE A 421 18.14 -18.69 -10.25
C PHE A 421 17.93 -19.62 -11.45
N ASN A 422 18.58 -20.78 -11.53
CA ASN A 422 18.40 -21.74 -12.62
C ASN A 422 17.25 -22.73 -12.32
N GLN A 423 16.92 -22.96 -11.06
CA GLN A 423 15.76 -23.76 -10.63
C GLN A 423 14.50 -22.91 -10.38
N GLN A 424 14.64 -21.58 -10.34
CA GLN A 424 13.52 -20.67 -10.16
C GLN A 424 12.72 -20.48 -11.45
N HIS A 425 11.43 -20.82 -11.38
CA HIS A 425 10.48 -20.71 -12.47
C HIS A 425 9.24 -19.94 -12.01
N VAL A 426 8.66 -19.16 -12.92
CA VAL A 426 7.30 -18.69 -12.77
C VAL A 426 6.39 -19.84 -13.18
N LEU A 427 5.59 -20.36 -12.25
CA LEU A 427 4.67 -21.47 -12.50
C LEU A 427 3.32 -20.90 -12.91
N GLN A 428 2.82 -21.25 -14.10
CA GLN A 428 1.57 -20.75 -14.69
C GLN A 428 0.82 -21.87 -15.41
N GLU A 429 -0.38 -21.58 -15.91
CA GLU A 429 -1.19 -22.47 -16.77
C GLU A 429 -0.39 -23.10 -17.91
N ASN A 430 0.44 -22.28 -18.54
CA ASN A 430 1.21 -22.66 -19.74
C ASN A 430 2.51 -23.41 -19.39
N GLY A 431 2.72 -23.74 -18.12
CA GLY A 431 3.88 -24.48 -17.61
C GLY A 431 4.91 -23.61 -16.88
N GLU A 432 6.14 -24.11 -16.78
CA GLU A 432 7.21 -23.48 -16.02
C GLU A 432 8.04 -22.52 -16.88
N LEU A 433 8.07 -21.24 -16.53
CA LEU A 433 8.87 -20.25 -17.24
C LEU A 433 10.13 -19.89 -16.45
N PRO A 434 11.35 -20.17 -16.98
CA PRO A 434 12.59 -19.84 -16.29
C PRO A 434 12.70 -18.35 -15.94
N LEU A 435 13.29 -18.03 -14.78
CA LEU A 435 13.40 -16.66 -14.25
C LEU A 435 13.87 -15.63 -15.31
N GLY A 436 14.93 -15.95 -16.05
CA GLY A 436 15.46 -15.05 -17.08
C GLY A 436 14.43 -14.71 -18.17
N MET A 437 13.61 -15.68 -18.59
CA MET A 437 12.57 -15.42 -19.58
C MET A 437 11.43 -14.60 -19.00
N ALA A 438 11.05 -14.85 -17.74
CA ALA A 438 10.05 -14.06 -17.04
C ALA A 438 10.44 -12.57 -16.97
N LEU A 439 11.71 -12.27 -16.64
CA LEU A 439 12.22 -10.89 -16.61
C LEU A 439 12.15 -10.19 -17.98
N LEU A 440 12.25 -10.95 -19.08
CA LEU A 440 12.18 -10.41 -20.44
C LEU A 440 10.74 -10.16 -20.89
N LEU A 441 9.81 -11.05 -20.51
CA LEU A 441 8.42 -11.03 -20.95
C LEU A 441 7.54 -10.09 -20.11
N TYR A 442 7.52 -10.25 -18.79
CA TYR A 442 6.59 -9.50 -17.92
C TYR A 442 7.01 -8.04 -17.72
N LEU A 443 8.32 -7.76 -17.74
CA LEU A 443 8.81 -6.41 -17.49
C LEU A 443 8.86 -5.53 -18.74
N GLN A 444 8.28 -5.97 -19.88
CA GLN A 444 8.38 -5.31 -21.19
C GLN A 444 8.03 -3.81 -21.19
N HIS A 445 7.19 -3.35 -20.26
CA HIS A 445 6.82 -1.94 -20.12
C HIS A 445 7.95 -1.06 -19.56
N SER A 446 8.93 -1.63 -18.85
CA SER A 446 10.02 -0.85 -18.26
C SER A 446 10.87 -0.16 -19.36
N PRO A 447 11.16 1.15 -19.22
CA PRO A 447 12.07 1.87 -20.11
C PRO A 447 13.56 1.54 -19.85
N HIS A 448 13.89 0.98 -18.69
CA HIS A 448 15.27 0.85 -18.20
C HIS A 448 15.95 -0.46 -18.66
N GLU A 449 16.12 -0.61 -19.96
CA GLU A 449 16.79 -1.78 -20.54
C GLU A 449 18.27 -1.92 -20.12
N SER A 450 18.95 -0.81 -19.84
CA SER A 450 20.35 -0.84 -19.39
C SER A 450 20.49 -1.58 -18.05
N VAL A 451 19.58 -1.34 -17.11
CA VAL A 451 19.57 -2.02 -15.81
C VAL A 451 19.23 -3.50 -15.98
N LEU A 452 18.27 -3.82 -16.84
CA LEU A 452 17.97 -5.21 -17.21
C LEU A 452 19.23 -5.91 -17.74
N LEU A 453 19.97 -5.27 -18.65
CA LEU A 453 21.21 -5.82 -19.18
C LEU A 453 22.28 -6.01 -18.10
N ASP A 454 22.43 -5.07 -17.17
CA ASP A 454 23.39 -5.19 -16.07
C ASP A 454 23.02 -6.33 -15.11
N VAL A 455 21.73 -6.49 -14.79
CA VAL A 455 21.22 -7.66 -14.05
C VAL A 455 21.56 -8.97 -14.78
N PHE A 456 21.30 -9.05 -16.09
CA PHE A 456 21.62 -10.23 -16.89
C PHE A 456 23.12 -10.56 -16.92
N ARG A 457 23.97 -9.53 -17.07
CA ARG A 457 25.44 -9.69 -17.05
C ARG A 457 25.93 -10.20 -15.71
N HIS A 458 25.37 -9.67 -14.62
CA HIS A 458 25.73 -10.07 -13.26
C HIS A 458 25.31 -11.51 -12.99
N LEU A 459 24.05 -11.86 -13.23
CA LEU A 459 23.56 -13.23 -13.08
C LEU A 459 24.31 -14.22 -13.96
N HIS A 460 24.69 -13.83 -15.18
CA HIS A 460 25.54 -14.65 -16.04
C HIS A 460 26.95 -14.84 -15.46
N SER A 461 27.55 -13.79 -14.88
CA SER A 461 28.84 -13.91 -14.19
C SER A 461 28.77 -14.84 -12.97
N CYS A 462 27.58 -14.98 -12.36
CA CYS A 462 27.29 -15.91 -11.27
C CYS A 462 26.88 -17.32 -11.75
N GLY A 463 26.74 -17.57 -13.06
CA GLY A 463 26.44 -18.89 -13.63
C GLY A 463 25.01 -19.10 -14.13
N MET A 464 24.26 -18.04 -14.49
CA MET A 464 22.93 -18.16 -15.09
C MET A 464 22.97 -18.89 -16.44
N ASN A 465 22.13 -19.91 -16.57
CA ASN A 465 21.99 -20.69 -17.80
C ASN A 465 21.19 -19.92 -18.85
N LEU A 466 21.89 -19.41 -19.86
CA LEU A 466 21.28 -18.69 -20.99
C LEU A 466 20.63 -19.61 -22.05
N HIS A 467 20.89 -20.92 -21.97
CA HIS A 467 20.42 -21.93 -22.93
C HIS A 467 19.20 -22.71 -22.45
N SER A 468 18.55 -22.27 -21.36
CA SER A 468 17.28 -22.83 -20.92
C SER A 468 16.18 -22.62 -21.97
N THR A 469 15.23 -23.55 -21.98
CA THR A 469 14.05 -23.52 -22.87
C THR A 469 12.78 -23.68 -22.05
N SER A 470 11.71 -22.96 -22.39
CA SER A 470 10.37 -23.18 -21.85
C SER A 470 9.76 -24.49 -22.36
N PRO A 471 8.64 -24.97 -21.77
CA PRO A 471 7.90 -26.13 -22.27
C PRO A 471 7.49 -26.03 -23.75
N ASP A 472 7.14 -24.83 -24.22
CA ASP A 472 6.82 -24.54 -25.63
C ASP A 472 8.04 -24.49 -26.57
N GLY A 473 9.23 -24.72 -26.01
CA GLY A 473 10.50 -24.60 -26.71
C GLY A 473 10.96 -23.17 -26.94
N MET A 474 10.44 -22.16 -26.22
CA MET A 474 10.98 -20.80 -26.28
C MET A 474 12.34 -20.73 -25.59
N ASN A 475 13.31 -20.03 -26.15
CA ASN A 475 14.58 -19.75 -25.46
C ASN A 475 14.70 -18.29 -25.02
N MET A 476 15.80 -17.96 -24.34
CA MET A 476 16.07 -16.61 -23.82
C MET A 476 16.08 -15.53 -24.92
N VAL A 477 16.58 -15.86 -26.12
CA VAL A 477 16.59 -14.95 -27.27
C VAL A 477 15.17 -14.67 -27.77
N TYR A 478 14.33 -15.70 -27.89
CA TYR A 478 12.93 -15.51 -28.29
C TYR A 478 12.14 -14.71 -27.24
N ALA A 479 12.42 -14.89 -25.96
CA ALA A 479 11.84 -14.06 -24.88
C ALA A 479 12.28 -12.59 -25.01
N ALA A 480 13.55 -12.33 -25.30
CA ALA A 480 14.07 -10.97 -25.53
C ALA A 480 13.46 -10.32 -26.79
N VAL A 481 13.20 -11.10 -27.83
CA VAL A 481 12.48 -10.66 -29.04
C VAL A 481 11.04 -10.29 -28.70
N SER A 482 10.35 -11.15 -27.94
CA SER A 482 8.96 -10.92 -27.54
C SER A 482 8.80 -9.66 -26.70
N GLY A 483 9.69 -9.43 -25.72
CA GLY A 483 9.74 -8.19 -24.93
C GLY A 483 10.36 -6.98 -25.65
N CYS A 484 10.78 -7.14 -26.91
CA CYS A 484 11.47 -6.13 -27.72
C CYS A 484 12.68 -5.50 -27.00
N ARG A 485 13.63 -6.31 -26.50
CA ARG A 485 14.82 -5.85 -25.77
C ARG A 485 16.07 -5.83 -26.65
N PRO A 486 16.31 -4.79 -27.48
CA PRO A 486 17.40 -4.78 -28.47
C PRO A 486 18.81 -4.93 -27.88
N GLN A 487 19.11 -4.31 -26.74
CA GLN A 487 20.42 -4.38 -26.09
C GLN A 487 20.67 -5.74 -25.49
N VAL A 488 19.69 -6.28 -24.76
CA VAL A 488 19.78 -7.62 -24.15
C VAL A 488 19.82 -8.69 -25.24
N LEU A 489 19.02 -8.54 -26.30
CA LEU A 489 19.03 -9.40 -27.47
C LEU A 489 20.42 -9.46 -28.13
N ASN A 490 21.01 -8.30 -28.42
CA ASN A 490 22.34 -8.25 -29.04
C ASN A 490 23.40 -8.92 -28.15
N TRP A 491 23.32 -8.69 -26.83
CA TRP A 491 24.22 -9.33 -25.88
C TRP A 491 24.03 -10.85 -25.80
N LEU A 492 22.80 -11.36 -25.75
CA LEU A 492 22.50 -12.81 -25.74
C LEU A 492 23.02 -13.50 -27.00
N ILE A 493 22.88 -12.86 -28.17
CA ILE A 493 23.40 -13.39 -29.44
C ILE A 493 24.93 -13.44 -29.40
N GLN A 494 25.59 -12.42 -28.83
CA GLN A 494 27.05 -12.43 -28.63
C GLN A 494 27.51 -13.52 -27.67
N GLN A 495 26.68 -13.92 -26.69
CA GLN A 495 26.96 -15.08 -25.82
C GLN A 495 26.72 -16.43 -26.51
N GLY A 496 26.29 -16.46 -27.78
CA GLY A 496 26.12 -17.70 -28.55
C GLY A 496 24.77 -18.39 -28.34
N VAL A 497 23.77 -17.72 -27.77
CA VAL A 497 22.41 -18.26 -27.65
C VAL A 497 21.78 -18.34 -29.04
N SER A 498 21.19 -19.49 -29.39
CA SER A 498 20.67 -19.75 -30.74
C SER A 498 19.48 -18.85 -31.07
N LEU A 499 19.55 -18.15 -32.20
CA LEU A 499 18.48 -17.29 -32.69
C LEU A 499 17.32 -18.08 -33.34
N ASN A 500 17.67 -19.17 -34.03
CA ASN A 500 16.74 -20.00 -34.77
C ASN A 500 16.25 -21.16 -33.90
N VAL A 501 15.24 -20.90 -33.10
CA VAL A 501 14.61 -21.92 -32.27
C VAL A 501 13.51 -22.61 -33.06
N LYS A 502 13.50 -23.93 -33.06
CA LYS A 502 12.34 -24.72 -33.52
C LYS A 502 11.29 -24.66 -32.42
N THR A 503 10.60 -23.54 -32.31
CA THR A 503 9.48 -23.37 -31.39
C THR A 503 8.30 -24.26 -31.81
N ALA A 504 7.35 -24.52 -30.90
CA ALA A 504 6.07 -25.12 -31.26
C ALA A 504 5.43 -24.37 -32.46
N SER A 505 4.66 -25.09 -33.29
CA SER A 505 4.02 -24.54 -34.50
C SER A 505 3.08 -23.36 -34.23
N THR A 506 2.69 -23.16 -32.97
CA THR A 506 1.84 -22.08 -32.46
C THR A 506 2.57 -20.75 -32.28
N LEU A 507 3.90 -20.74 -32.19
CA LEU A 507 4.67 -19.52 -31.93
C LEU A 507 5.03 -18.78 -33.22
N ALA A 508 4.69 -17.50 -33.25
CA ALA A 508 5.00 -16.60 -34.35
C ALA A 508 6.53 -16.48 -34.57
N PRO A 509 7.02 -16.43 -35.82
CA PRO A 509 8.44 -16.18 -36.09
C PRO A 509 8.91 -14.87 -35.44
N PRO A 510 10.21 -14.75 -35.12
CA PRO A 510 10.75 -13.61 -34.38
C PRO A 510 10.37 -12.24 -34.96
N LEU A 511 10.41 -12.10 -36.29
CA LEU A 511 10.06 -10.84 -36.95
C LEU A 511 8.57 -10.51 -36.83
N HIS A 512 7.68 -11.49 -36.96
CA HIS A 512 6.23 -11.30 -36.77
C HIS A 512 5.91 -10.92 -35.33
N ARG A 513 6.52 -11.61 -34.36
CA ARG A 513 6.30 -11.36 -32.93
C ARG A 513 6.66 -9.92 -32.53
N VAL A 514 7.76 -9.37 -33.05
CA VAL A 514 8.16 -7.97 -32.78
C VAL A 514 7.14 -6.99 -33.33
N ILE A 515 6.63 -7.24 -34.53
CA ILE A 515 5.68 -6.33 -35.22
C ILE A 515 4.32 -6.35 -34.52
N ASP A 516 3.89 -7.50 -34.03
CA ASP A 516 2.59 -7.67 -33.38
C ASP A 516 2.55 -7.12 -31.94
N ASN A 517 3.71 -6.93 -31.29
CA ASN A 517 3.77 -6.38 -29.95
C ASN A 517 3.41 -4.88 -29.91
N THR A 518 2.16 -4.59 -29.54
CA THR A 518 1.61 -3.23 -29.36
C THR A 518 1.96 -2.60 -28.02
N SER A 519 2.42 -3.39 -27.05
CA SER A 519 2.72 -2.95 -25.66
C SER A 519 3.97 -2.09 -25.54
N VAL A 520 4.78 -2.00 -26.59
CA VAL A 520 6.07 -1.30 -26.62
C VAL A 520 6.10 -0.15 -27.63
N THR A 521 7.06 0.77 -27.50
CA THR A 521 7.20 1.90 -28.41
C THR A 521 7.69 1.49 -29.80
N SER A 522 7.35 2.28 -30.82
CA SER A 522 7.76 2.06 -32.22
C SER A 522 9.28 2.02 -32.39
N GLU A 523 10.01 2.90 -31.70
CA GLU A 523 11.48 2.95 -31.74
C GLU A 523 12.11 1.67 -31.16
N ARG A 524 11.52 1.08 -30.13
CA ARG A 524 12.02 -0.15 -29.52
C ARG A 524 11.79 -1.36 -30.43
N ARG A 525 10.61 -1.49 -31.05
CA ARG A 525 10.37 -2.51 -32.10
C ARG A 525 11.36 -2.36 -33.24
N LYS A 526 11.52 -1.13 -33.75
CA LYS A 526 12.45 -0.79 -34.83
C LYS A 526 13.89 -1.17 -34.50
N ALA A 527 14.36 -0.86 -33.29
CA ALA A 527 15.69 -1.24 -32.83
C ALA A 527 15.85 -2.76 -32.74
N THR A 528 14.85 -3.47 -32.22
CA THR A 528 14.85 -4.94 -32.12
C THR A 528 14.90 -5.59 -33.50
N LEU A 529 14.09 -5.12 -34.45
CA LEU A 529 14.12 -5.58 -35.85
C LEU A 529 15.49 -5.38 -36.50
N LYS A 530 16.14 -4.23 -36.28
CA LYS A 530 17.49 -3.99 -36.82
C LYS A 530 18.48 -5.02 -36.31
N VAL A 531 18.47 -5.34 -35.02
CA VAL A 531 19.35 -6.35 -34.44
C VAL A 531 19.10 -7.72 -35.08
N LEU A 532 17.82 -8.13 -35.22
CA LEU A 532 17.46 -9.42 -35.84
C LEU A 532 17.89 -9.52 -37.30
N LEU A 533 17.65 -8.48 -38.09
CA LEU A 533 17.96 -8.46 -39.53
C LEU A 533 19.47 -8.42 -39.79
N GLN A 534 20.25 -7.77 -38.92
CA GLN A 534 21.72 -7.80 -38.97
C GLN A 534 22.30 -9.21 -38.80
N GLN A 535 21.59 -10.09 -38.08
CA GLN A 535 21.99 -11.48 -37.88
C GLN A 535 21.55 -12.41 -39.02
N GLY A 536 20.94 -11.88 -40.09
CA GLY A 536 20.60 -12.64 -41.29
C GLY A 536 19.39 -13.57 -41.14
N ILE A 537 18.44 -13.26 -40.25
CA ILE A 537 17.18 -14.01 -40.15
C ILE A 537 16.42 -13.94 -41.48
N GLU A 538 15.76 -15.05 -41.84
CA GLU A 538 14.88 -15.11 -43.00
C GLU A 538 13.70 -14.13 -42.83
N LYS A 539 13.62 -13.17 -43.75
CA LYS A 539 12.77 -11.98 -43.64
C LYS A 539 11.42 -12.09 -44.34
N ASP A 540 11.24 -13.10 -45.18
CA ASP A 540 10.05 -13.28 -46.02
C ASP A 540 9.25 -14.55 -45.64
N ILE A 541 9.43 -15.05 -44.41
CA ILE A 541 8.69 -16.21 -43.88
C ILE A 541 7.19 -15.90 -43.87
N ALA A 542 6.37 -16.69 -44.55
CA ALA A 542 4.91 -16.60 -44.42
C ALA A 542 4.45 -17.42 -43.20
N TRP A 543 3.72 -16.81 -42.27
CA TRP A 543 3.24 -17.48 -41.06
C TRP A 543 1.84 -17.02 -40.65
N GLY A 544 1.13 -17.90 -39.94
CA GLY A 544 -0.21 -17.69 -39.41
C GLY A 544 -1.32 -17.97 -40.42
N GLU A 545 -2.55 -17.79 -39.98
CA GLU A 545 -3.74 -17.81 -40.83
C GLU A 545 -4.42 -16.43 -40.76
N PRO A 546 -4.38 -15.61 -41.83
CA PRO A 546 -3.79 -15.88 -43.15
C PRO A 546 -2.26 -15.89 -43.14
N ALA A 547 -1.65 -16.68 -44.04
CA ALA A 547 -0.20 -16.79 -44.19
C ALA A 547 0.41 -15.47 -44.68
N MET A 548 0.99 -14.71 -43.76
CA MET A 548 1.47 -13.34 -43.97
C MET A 548 2.98 -13.29 -43.77
N THR A 549 3.69 -12.55 -44.63
CA THR A 549 5.10 -12.22 -44.38
C THR A 549 5.22 -11.12 -43.31
N PRO A 550 6.39 -10.91 -42.68
CA PRO A 550 6.59 -9.82 -41.73
C PRO A 550 6.24 -8.46 -42.36
N LEU A 551 6.59 -8.25 -43.62
CA LEU A 551 6.29 -7.03 -44.35
C LEU A 551 4.77 -6.82 -44.55
N MET A 552 4.03 -7.89 -44.86
CA MET A 552 2.56 -7.83 -44.94
C MET A 552 1.91 -7.56 -43.58
N LEU A 553 2.43 -8.17 -42.51
CA LEU A 553 1.93 -7.92 -41.16
C LEU A 553 2.16 -6.46 -40.75
N ALA A 554 3.36 -5.92 -41.00
CA ALA A 554 3.66 -4.52 -40.77
C ALA A 554 2.72 -3.60 -41.58
N ALA A 555 2.45 -3.96 -42.84
CA ALA A 555 1.49 -3.27 -43.69
C ALA A 555 0.06 -3.26 -43.12
N LYS A 556 -0.42 -4.43 -42.69
CA LYS A 556 -1.78 -4.62 -42.15
C LYS A 556 -1.99 -3.94 -40.79
N GLN A 557 -0.96 -3.89 -39.95
CA GLN A 557 -1.04 -3.29 -38.61
C GLN A 557 -0.76 -1.76 -38.62
N GLY A 558 -0.29 -1.22 -39.74
CA GLY A 558 0.13 0.19 -39.83
C GLY A 558 1.42 0.49 -39.06
N ALA A 559 2.32 -0.50 -38.95
CA ALA A 559 3.62 -0.36 -38.27
C ALA A 559 4.66 0.23 -39.24
N GLN A 560 4.51 1.50 -39.60
CA GLN A 560 5.31 2.20 -40.60
C GLN A 560 6.83 2.07 -40.34
N HIS A 561 7.29 2.27 -39.11
CA HIS A 561 8.72 2.24 -38.79
C HIS A 561 9.31 0.83 -38.97
N CYS A 562 8.53 -0.20 -38.67
CA CYS A 562 8.92 -1.60 -38.87
C CYS A 562 8.97 -1.94 -40.36
N LEU A 563 7.99 -1.45 -41.14
CA LEU A 563 7.94 -1.61 -42.59
C LEU A 563 9.17 -1.00 -43.27
N GLU A 564 9.55 0.22 -42.90
CA GLU A 564 10.74 0.89 -43.44
C GLU A 564 12.02 0.09 -43.17
N VAL A 565 12.18 -0.42 -41.96
CA VAL A 565 13.36 -1.23 -41.61
C VAL A 565 13.41 -2.54 -42.39
N LEU A 566 12.28 -3.26 -42.52
CA LEU A 566 12.26 -4.50 -43.30
C LEU A 566 12.68 -4.26 -44.76
N LEU A 567 12.18 -3.20 -45.38
CA LEU A 567 12.53 -2.82 -46.76
C LEU A 567 14.00 -2.39 -46.90
N GLN A 568 14.54 -1.63 -45.93
CA GLN A 568 15.96 -1.25 -45.90
C GLN A 568 16.89 -2.47 -45.89
N TYR A 569 16.48 -3.55 -45.22
CA TYR A 569 17.21 -4.82 -45.20
C TYR A 569 16.76 -5.78 -46.32
N GLY A 570 16.03 -5.27 -47.31
CA GLY A 570 15.71 -5.93 -48.57
C GLY A 570 14.60 -6.97 -48.50
N ALA A 571 13.65 -6.87 -47.58
CA ALA A 571 12.44 -7.71 -47.59
C ALA A 571 11.69 -7.53 -48.92
N ASN A 572 11.08 -8.60 -49.44
CA ASN A 572 10.47 -8.58 -50.77
C ASN A 572 9.17 -7.75 -50.76
N PRO A 573 9.12 -6.56 -51.41
CA PRO A 573 7.93 -5.71 -51.44
C PRO A 573 6.75 -6.33 -52.20
N ASN A 574 7.02 -7.35 -53.03
CA ASN A 574 6.05 -8.05 -53.87
C ASN A 574 5.84 -9.51 -53.43
N ALA A 575 6.17 -9.83 -52.17
CA ALA A 575 5.86 -11.14 -51.62
C ALA A 575 4.35 -11.41 -51.75
N ARG A 576 3.98 -12.68 -51.96
CA ARG A 576 2.58 -13.14 -52.02
C ARG A 576 2.29 -14.05 -50.84
N GLY A 577 1.31 -13.67 -50.03
CA GLY A 577 0.79 -14.47 -48.92
C GLY A 577 -0.39 -15.33 -49.36
N ALA A 578 -1.21 -15.75 -48.39
CA ALA A 578 -2.45 -16.46 -48.66
C ALA A 578 -3.39 -15.64 -49.58
N GLY A 579 -4.02 -16.29 -50.56
CA GLY A 579 -4.93 -15.68 -51.53
C GLY A 579 -4.27 -14.65 -52.46
N GLY A 580 -2.94 -14.69 -52.60
CA GLY A 580 -2.19 -13.77 -53.45
C GLY A 580 -2.09 -12.35 -52.87
N MET A 581 -2.36 -12.18 -51.58
CA MET A 581 -2.24 -10.88 -50.90
C MET A 581 -0.80 -10.37 -50.97
N THR A 582 -0.62 -9.09 -51.29
CA THR A 582 0.66 -8.38 -51.32
C THR A 582 0.74 -7.36 -50.18
N PRO A 583 1.94 -6.89 -49.78
CA PRO A 583 2.07 -5.83 -48.79
C PRO A 583 1.25 -4.57 -49.14
N ALA A 584 1.16 -4.20 -50.41
CA ALA A 584 0.37 -3.06 -50.88
C ALA A 584 -1.15 -3.27 -50.65
N LEU A 585 -1.67 -4.47 -50.95
CA LEU A 585 -3.06 -4.82 -50.67
C LEU A 585 -3.34 -4.81 -49.16
N CYS A 586 -2.43 -5.37 -48.36
CA CYS A 586 -2.53 -5.38 -46.90
C CYS A 586 -2.59 -3.96 -46.31
N ALA A 587 -1.78 -3.02 -46.83
CA ALA A 587 -1.78 -1.62 -46.39
C ALA A 587 -3.16 -0.95 -46.56
N ILE A 588 -3.91 -1.30 -47.62
CA ILE A 588 -5.24 -0.74 -47.92
C ILE A 588 -6.33 -1.40 -47.07
N THR A 589 -6.20 -2.71 -46.79
CA THR A 589 -7.11 -3.40 -45.88
C THR A 589 -7.00 -2.93 -44.44
N SER A 590 -5.86 -2.34 -44.05
CA SER A 590 -5.61 -1.91 -42.70
C SER A 590 -6.71 -0.96 -42.21
N ARG A 591 -7.17 -1.21 -40.98
CA ARG A 591 -8.00 -0.28 -40.19
C ARG A 591 -7.26 0.22 -38.95
N ARG A 592 -6.01 -0.23 -38.77
CA ARG A 592 -5.20 -0.02 -37.57
C ARG A 592 -3.94 0.76 -37.92
N SER A 593 -3.48 1.55 -36.98
CA SER A 593 -2.20 2.24 -37.08
C SER A 593 -1.55 2.21 -35.73
N ILE A 594 -0.64 1.24 -35.52
CA ILE A 594 0.07 1.11 -34.24
C ILE A 594 0.94 2.35 -33.99
N ASP A 595 1.63 2.85 -35.02
CA ASP A 595 2.59 3.96 -34.84
C ASP A 595 1.88 5.33 -34.81
N PHE A 596 0.72 5.47 -35.46
CA PHE A 596 -0.03 6.73 -35.55
C PHE A 596 -1.55 6.49 -35.49
N PRO A 597 -2.13 6.21 -34.31
CA PRO A 597 -3.52 5.75 -34.15
C PRO A 597 -4.63 6.61 -34.78
N PRO A 598 -4.61 7.96 -34.73
CA PRO A 598 -5.76 8.76 -35.16
C PRO A 598 -5.92 8.90 -36.68
N ARG A 599 -4.97 8.39 -37.49
CA ARG A 599 -4.98 8.57 -38.96
C ARG A 599 -4.58 7.30 -39.71
N PRO A 600 -5.38 6.22 -39.63
CA PRO A 600 -5.03 4.96 -40.28
C PRO A 600 -4.92 5.08 -41.80
N GLU A 601 -5.75 5.89 -42.43
CA GLU A 601 -5.76 6.04 -43.88
C GLU A 601 -4.58 6.84 -44.42
N SER A 602 -4.19 7.91 -43.73
CA SER A 602 -2.99 8.68 -44.08
C SER A 602 -1.72 7.84 -43.91
N VAL A 603 -1.72 6.93 -42.94
CA VAL A 603 -0.62 5.99 -42.72
C VAL A 603 -0.59 4.96 -43.84
N SER A 604 -1.73 4.39 -44.26
CA SER A 604 -1.82 3.54 -45.44
C SER A 604 -1.27 4.23 -46.70
N ALA A 605 -1.66 5.49 -46.96
CA ALA A 605 -1.16 6.27 -48.09
C ALA A 605 0.37 6.46 -48.04
N ARG A 606 0.92 6.78 -46.86
CA ARG A 606 2.38 6.89 -46.66
C ARG A 606 3.09 5.54 -46.85
N MET A 607 2.50 4.46 -46.37
CA MET A 607 3.07 3.11 -46.51
C MET A 607 3.08 2.67 -47.97
N LEU A 608 2.05 3.01 -48.77
CA LEU A 608 2.05 2.79 -50.21
C LEU A 608 3.17 3.57 -50.91
N ALA A 609 3.41 4.83 -50.50
CA ALA A 609 4.53 5.62 -51.02
C ALA A 609 5.90 5.00 -50.67
N ILE A 610 6.06 4.50 -49.44
CA ILE A 610 7.29 3.81 -49.02
C ILE A 610 7.46 2.51 -49.80
N LEU A 611 6.43 1.67 -49.89
CA LEU A 611 6.47 0.42 -50.66
C LEU A 611 6.85 0.68 -52.12
N HIS A 612 6.25 1.70 -52.75
CA HIS A 612 6.59 2.11 -54.12
C HIS A 612 8.05 2.52 -54.27
N ALA A 613 8.58 3.32 -53.34
CA ALA A 613 9.97 3.76 -53.35
C ALA A 613 10.98 2.60 -53.28
N TYR A 614 10.58 1.46 -52.69
CA TYR A 614 11.37 0.24 -52.63
C TYR A 614 11.00 -0.80 -53.71
N GLY A 615 10.21 -0.43 -54.71
CA GLY A 615 9.93 -1.28 -55.88
C GLY A 615 8.71 -2.18 -55.75
N ALA A 616 7.74 -1.84 -54.89
CA ALA A 616 6.44 -2.53 -54.87
C ALA A 616 5.63 -2.24 -56.15
N ASP A 617 5.07 -3.29 -56.74
CA ASP A 617 4.10 -3.21 -57.83
C ASP A 617 2.71 -2.93 -57.27
N LEU A 618 2.27 -1.67 -57.36
CA LEU A 618 0.95 -1.23 -56.89
C LEU A 618 -0.19 -1.60 -57.86
N CYS A 619 0.13 -2.21 -59.00
CA CYS A 619 -0.87 -2.71 -59.95
C CYS A 619 -1.13 -4.21 -59.77
N GLN A 620 -0.30 -4.91 -58.99
CA GLN A 620 -0.38 -6.36 -58.82
C GLN A 620 -1.70 -6.78 -58.15
N SER A 621 -2.45 -7.67 -58.81
CA SER A 621 -3.69 -8.23 -58.28
C SER A 621 -3.45 -9.48 -57.42
N ASN A 622 -4.37 -9.71 -56.48
CA ASN A 622 -4.45 -10.97 -55.75
C ASN A 622 -5.08 -12.10 -56.61
N ASP A 623 -5.33 -13.26 -56.00
CA ASP A 623 -5.89 -14.43 -56.71
C ASP A 623 -7.34 -14.20 -57.18
N ASP A 624 -8.07 -13.29 -56.53
CA ASP A 624 -9.43 -12.86 -56.89
C ASP A 624 -9.45 -11.73 -57.95
N LEU A 625 -8.30 -11.41 -58.56
CA LEU A 625 -8.12 -10.30 -59.50
C LEU A 625 -8.39 -8.91 -58.91
N VAL A 626 -8.36 -8.78 -57.57
CA VAL A 626 -8.49 -7.51 -56.87
C VAL A 626 -7.13 -6.81 -56.84
N THR A 627 -7.08 -5.62 -57.44
CA THR A 627 -5.92 -4.72 -57.41
C THR A 627 -5.96 -3.77 -56.20
N PRO A 628 -4.83 -3.17 -55.79
CA PRO A 628 -4.81 -2.11 -54.79
C PRO A 628 -5.80 -0.98 -55.09
N LEU A 629 -5.90 -0.58 -56.36
CA LEU A 629 -6.84 0.46 -56.80
C LEU A 629 -8.30 0.03 -56.60
N SER A 630 -8.71 -1.15 -57.09
CA SER A 630 -10.08 -1.65 -56.87
C SER A 630 -10.41 -1.85 -55.40
N LEU A 631 -9.43 -2.29 -54.59
CA LEU A 631 -9.60 -2.52 -53.17
C LEU A 631 -9.80 -1.21 -52.39
N SER A 632 -9.09 -0.14 -52.79
CA SER A 632 -9.25 1.19 -52.18
C SER A 632 -10.65 1.75 -52.39
N VAL A 633 -11.26 1.50 -53.55
CA VAL A 633 -12.66 1.87 -53.84
C VAL A 633 -13.62 1.00 -53.04
N GLN A 634 -13.45 -0.33 -53.06
CA GLN A 634 -14.33 -1.27 -52.34
C GLN A 634 -14.34 -1.03 -50.82
N LYS A 635 -13.24 -0.56 -50.25
CA LYS A 635 -13.09 -0.25 -48.81
C LYS A 635 -13.26 1.25 -48.50
N GLU A 636 -13.66 2.05 -49.48
CA GLU A 636 -13.91 3.49 -49.36
C GLU A 636 -12.72 4.30 -48.80
N ARG A 637 -11.50 3.95 -49.22
CA ARG A 637 -10.23 4.58 -48.80
C ARG A 637 -9.81 5.71 -49.76
N LYS A 638 -10.37 6.90 -49.59
CA LYS A 638 -10.12 8.11 -50.40
C LYS A 638 -8.65 8.54 -50.46
N GLU A 639 -7.94 8.61 -49.34
CA GLU A 639 -6.54 9.04 -49.29
C GLU A 639 -5.61 8.00 -49.94
N SER A 640 -5.85 6.71 -49.69
CA SER A 640 -5.11 5.63 -50.33
C SER A 640 -5.35 5.61 -51.84
N PHE A 641 -6.60 5.82 -52.28
CA PHE A 641 -6.96 5.93 -53.69
C PHE A 641 -6.24 7.10 -54.38
N GLU A 642 -6.28 8.30 -53.81
CA GLU A 642 -5.57 9.46 -54.32
C GLU A 642 -4.04 9.26 -54.28
N ALA A 643 -3.50 8.56 -53.27
CA ALA A 643 -2.09 8.23 -53.21
C ALA A 643 -1.67 7.27 -54.35
N LEU A 644 -2.45 6.22 -54.61
CA LEU A 644 -2.19 5.28 -55.71
C LEU A 644 -2.12 6.01 -57.06
N LEU A 645 -3.10 6.87 -57.34
CA LEU A 645 -3.16 7.65 -58.59
C LEU A 645 -1.95 8.59 -58.75
N ARG A 646 -1.39 9.09 -57.65
CA ARG A 646 -0.18 9.93 -57.68
C ARG A 646 1.11 9.13 -57.83
N LEU A 647 1.17 7.94 -57.23
CA LEU A 647 2.39 7.13 -57.16
C LEU A 647 2.62 6.31 -58.44
N THR A 648 1.55 5.85 -59.11
CA THR A 648 1.66 4.96 -60.28
C THR A 648 0.72 5.38 -61.40
N PRO A 649 1.19 5.41 -62.66
CA PRO A 649 0.30 5.61 -63.80
C PRO A 649 -0.53 4.35 -64.06
N PHE A 650 -1.86 4.49 -64.07
CA PHE A 650 -2.78 3.41 -64.44
C PHE A 650 -3.21 3.56 -65.90
N THR A 651 -3.41 2.43 -66.57
CA THR A 651 -3.95 2.41 -67.95
C THR A 651 -5.46 2.69 -67.97
N GLU A 652 -5.98 3.20 -69.08
CA GLU A 652 -7.43 3.43 -69.24
C GLU A 652 -8.25 2.16 -69.00
N GLU A 653 -7.74 1.00 -69.42
CA GLU A 653 -8.38 -0.30 -69.22
C GLU A 653 -8.48 -0.67 -67.74
N GLN A 654 -7.41 -0.45 -66.96
CA GLN A 654 -7.43 -0.67 -65.51
C GLN A 654 -8.41 0.26 -64.80
N LEU A 655 -8.48 1.54 -65.21
CA LEU A 655 -9.42 2.51 -64.64
C LEU A 655 -10.88 2.14 -64.98
N ARG A 656 -11.17 1.71 -66.22
CA ARG A 656 -12.50 1.23 -66.63
C ARG A 656 -12.90 -0.03 -65.87
N ASN A 657 -12.00 -1.00 -65.70
CA ASN A 657 -12.28 -2.22 -64.95
C ASN A 657 -12.65 -1.97 -63.48
N VAL A 658 -12.12 -0.90 -62.87
CA VAL A 658 -12.52 -0.47 -61.52
C VAL A 658 -13.90 0.19 -61.52
N LEU A 659 -14.22 1.00 -62.54
CA LEU A 659 -15.50 1.69 -62.69
C LEU A 659 -16.66 0.72 -63.00
N ASP A 660 -16.42 -0.23 -63.90
CA ASP A 660 -17.39 -1.23 -64.38
C ASP A 660 -17.41 -2.50 -63.50
N GLY A 661 -16.73 -2.45 -62.35
CA GLY A 661 -16.57 -3.58 -61.44
C GLY A 661 -17.88 -4.10 -60.83
N LYS A 662 -17.82 -5.31 -60.26
CA LYS A 662 -18.99 -6.01 -59.67
C LYS A 662 -19.63 -5.32 -58.46
N HIS A 663 -18.99 -4.30 -57.87
CA HIS A 663 -19.45 -3.62 -56.67
C HIS A 663 -19.84 -2.17 -56.97
N PRO A 664 -20.92 -1.64 -56.35
CA PRO A 664 -21.32 -0.25 -56.55
C PRO A 664 -20.20 0.69 -56.09
N VAL A 665 -19.80 1.60 -56.99
CA VAL A 665 -18.77 2.61 -56.74
C VAL A 665 -19.42 3.85 -56.14
N ASP A 666 -18.95 4.31 -54.99
CA ASP A 666 -19.41 5.56 -54.37
C ASP A 666 -19.16 6.76 -55.33
N ALA A 667 -20.08 7.73 -55.30
CA ALA A 667 -20.16 8.85 -56.23
C ALA A 667 -18.84 9.61 -56.37
N TYR A 668 -18.11 9.77 -55.27
CA TYR A 668 -16.79 10.41 -55.27
C TYR A 668 -15.78 9.68 -56.16
N PHE A 669 -15.65 8.36 -56.03
CA PHE A 669 -14.68 7.59 -56.81
C PHE A 669 -15.12 7.49 -58.27
N ALA A 670 -16.42 7.36 -58.54
CA ALA A 670 -16.97 7.33 -59.89
C ALA A 670 -16.70 8.63 -60.65
N GLU A 671 -16.99 9.78 -60.03
CA GLU A 671 -16.73 11.11 -60.62
C GLU A 671 -15.23 11.31 -60.89
N ARG A 672 -14.38 10.90 -59.93
CA ARG A 672 -12.93 11.02 -60.06
C ARG A 672 -12.36 10.15 -61.17
N LEU A 673 -12.81 8.89 -61.29
CA LEU A 673 -12.41 7.98 -62.36
C LEU A 673 -12.92 8.43 -63.73
N GLN A 674 -14.16 8.92 -63.82
CA GLN A 674 -14.73 9.46 -65.05
C GLN A 674 -13.98 10.70 -65.54
N THR A 675 -13.56 11.57 -64.62
CA THR A 675 -12.71 12.74 -64.93
C THR A 675 -11.37 12.31 -65.51
N LEU A 676 -10.73 11.28 -64.96
CA LEU A 676 -9.45 10.76 -65.46
C LEU A 676 -9.59 10.06 -66.82
N LEU A 677 -10.76 9.48 -67.10
CA LEU A 677 -11.09 8.84 -68.39
C LEU A 677 -11.67 9.80 -69.43
N ALA A 678 -11.78 11.10 -69.12
CA ALA A 678 -12.42 12.12 -69.95
C ALA A 678 -13.86 11.75 -70.41
N LEU A 679 -14.60 11.02 -69.55
CA LEU A 679 -16.00 10.66 -69.76
C LEU A 679 -16.92 11.79 -69.26
N PRO A 680 -18.10 12.02 -69.87
CA PRO A 680 -19.05 13.02 -69.38
C PRO A 680 -19.53 12.67 -67.96
N ALA A 681 -19.54 13.66 -67.06
CA ALA A 681 -19.94 13.51 -65.66
C ALA A 681 -21.36 12.91 -65.54
N PRO A 682 -21.67 12.18 -64.44
CA PRO A 682 -22.99 11.60 -64.28
C PRO A 682 -23.98 12.73 -64.02
N HIS A 683 -24.94 12.91 -64.95
CA HIS A 683 -26.12 13.70 -64.64
C HIS A 683 -26.80 13.09 -63.41
N ALA A 684 -27.03 13.92 -62.40
CA ALA A 684 -27.85 13.58 -61.25
C ALA A 684 -29.29 13.29 -61.71
N GLU A 685 -29.58 12.05 -62.10
CA GLU A 685 -30.95 11.62 -62.38
C GLU A 685 -31.58 10.94 -61.15
N THR A 686 -32.37 11.75 -60.44
CA THR A 686 -33.70 11.38 -59.94
C THR A 686 -33.85 10.07 -59.16
N GLY A 687 -33.43 10.09 -57.89
CA GLY A 687 -33.94 9.21 -56.84
C GLY A 687 -35.27 9.70 -56.26
N LEU A 688 -36.31 9.85 -57.08
CA LEU A 688 -37.70 10.05 -56.63
C LEU A 688 -38.66 9.31 -57.57
N SER A 689 -38.66 7.97 -57.53
CA SER A 689 -39.82 7.16 -57.94
C SER A 689 -39.65 5.69 -57.56
N ARG A 690 -39.80 5.38 -56.26
CA ARG A 690 -40.20 4.04 -55.79
C ARG A 690 -40.65 4.06 -54.32
N PHE A 691 -41.65 4.90 -54.03
CA PHE A 691 -42.56 4.72 -52.91
C PHE A 691 -44.00 4.78 -53.43
N ALA A 692 -44.42 3.74 -54.14
CA ALA A 692 -45.83 3.45 -54.33
C ALA A 692 -46.30 2.63 -53.12
N VAL A 693 -46.59 3.31 -52.01
CA VAL A 693 -47.34 2.71 -50.90
C VAL A 693 -48.78 2.53 -51.39
N GLN A 694 -49.17 1.28 -51.63
CA GLN A 694 -50.58 0.91 -51.74
C GLN A 694 -51.27 1.27 -50.42
N ARG A 695 -52.12 2.31 -50.45
CA ARG A 695 -53.15 2.51 -49.44
C ARG A 695 -54.26 1.49 -49.70
N GLN A 696 -54.46 0.56 -48.77
CA GLN A 696 -55.74 -0.13 -48.64
C GLN A 696 -56.81 0.90 -48.18
N PRO A 697 -58.01 0.92 -48.76
CA PRO A 697 -59.11 1.72 -48.24
C PRO A 697 -59.77 0.97 -47.08
N ALA A 698 -60.08 1.72 -46.02
CA ALA A 698 -60.96 1.28 -44.95
C ALA A 698 -62.41 1.24 -45.45
N VAL A 699 -63.05 0.08 -45.30
CA VAL A 699 -64.46 -0.11 -44.88
C VAL A 699 -64.51 -1.32 -43.97
#